data_AF-A0A3N7F3E6-F1
#
_entry.id   AF-A0A3N7F3E6-F1
#
_cell.length_a   1.000
_cell.length_b   1.000
_cell.length_c   1.000
_cell.angle_alpha   90.00
_cell.angle_beta   90.00
_cell.angle_gamma   90.00
#
_symmetry.space_group_name_H-M   'P 1'
#
loop_
_entity.id
_entity.type
_entity.pdbx_description
1 polymer ?
#
loop_
_entity_poly.entity_id
_entity_poly.type
_entity_poly.pdbx_seq_one_letter_code
_entity_poly.pdbx_strand_id
1 'polypeptide(L)'
;MQESVFLVHMTASMGSRLFLLAESAGMMSEGYAWLVTTGLSTLLDPVDAKVMDSMEGVLGVKPYVPKSVELEGFKSRWKKNFNSENLFGLWAYDTVWAIAMAVERAGIVHSRFLKQNSSNRSVDLAALGISEMGPRLLKSILNTTFDGLSGKFQLVKGEMEPSAFEIFNVVGRSERVIGYWTQKGGLSQSLDSSSKISHSNSKTKLKQPIWPGGAIQQPKKLRIGVPVRSGFREFMEVKWHQQSNEPIVLGFSAEVFLAVHDILPFPLPYEFIPFMNDSRESAGTYDDLLRQIKHQKFDAVVGDTTIVAYRSSYVDFTLPYSESGVTMVVLMKRDERDNMWIFLKPLSPKLWLVTGVAFFVTGLAVWVLEHRTNTEFRGTPEQQLGTVMWFSFSTLVFAHRERPENNLTKFVLIIWIFVVLIISQSYTASLASMLTVQRMHPAFVDVTEIQRNNYSVGHQKDSFVKDFLKKELDFNDTMLREYSTPEEFHDALSSGPHKGGVAAIFDEIPYVRRFLDKYCSKFQMVGPTYQTDGFGFAFPLNSPLVSHFSRAILNVTEDHDKMEVIKRKSFGREITCEDRGPETSSGGLRLSSFAGLFLISGVASISSLLVYIIRFLRSNYPASNTMNEQSMWLRILEVAKRFDQKDPSVHHLRRTESRVHPVTGPESIGASPETGNVHEMTSNEGAEDVGENQNHDNLTSGNSGTNFIASNACRYCCP
;
A
#
# COMPACT_ATOMS: atom_id res chain seq x y z
N MET A 1 -26.56 -4.67 -18.25
CA MET A 1 -27.43 -4.47 -17.08
C MET A 1 -28.81 -4.17 -17.65
N GLN A 2 -29.84 -4.98 -17.36
CA GLN A 2 -31.20 -4.60 -17.73
C GLN A 2 -31.66 -3.63 -16.65
N GLU A 3 -31.72 -2.33 -16.99
CA GLU A 3 -32.19 -1.31 -16.06
C GLU A 3 -33.59 -1.70 -15.58
N SER A 4 -33.75 -1.78 -14.27
CA SER A 4 -35.00 -2.22 -13.64
C SER A 4 -35.76 -1.07 -13.01
N VAL A 5 -35.17 0.12 -12.91
CA VAL A 5 -35.78 1.31 -12.32
C VAL A 5 -35.81 2.43 -13.35
N PHE A 6 -37.00 2.93 -13.67
CA PHE A 6 -37.20 3.93 -14.72
C PHE A 6 -37.85 5.19 -14.15
N LEU A 7 -37.28 6.36 -14.49
CA LEU A 7 -37.90 7.66 -14.25
C LEU A 7 -38.51 8.19 -15.56
N VAL A 8 -39.81 8.42 -15.56
CA VAL A 8 -40.61 8.79 -16.72
C VAL A 8 -41.03 10.26 -16.63
N HIS A 9 -40.47 11.08 -17.52
CA HIS A 9 -40.81 12.49 -17.68
C HIS A 9 -41.32 12.77 -19.10
N MET A 10 -42.65 12.68 -19.27
CA MET A 10 -43.31 12.89 -20.56
C MET A 10 -44.77 13.31 -20.37
N THR A 11 -45.43 13.72 -21.46
CA THR A 11 -46.86 14.08 -21.46
C THR A 11 -47.74 12.84 -21.28
N ALA A 12 -48.98 13.02 -20.83
CA ALA A 12 -49.97 11.93 -20.69
C ALA A 12 -50.17 11.11 -21.98
N SER A 13 -50.21 11.79 -23.13
CA SER A 13 -50.36 11.12 -24.43
C SER A 13 -49.19 10.19 -24.79
N MET A 14 -47.98 10.50 -24.32
CA MET A 14 -46.80 9.69 -24.59
C MET A 14 -46.59 8.64 -23.51
N GLY A 15 -46.84 8.99 -22.24
CA GLY A 15 -46.81 8.06 -21.11
C GLY A 15 -47.77 6.90 -21.30
N SER A 16 -49.00 7.18 -21.74
CA SER A 16 -50.00 6.15 -22.03
C SER A 16 -49.54 5.14 -23.09
N ARG A 17 -48.87 5.60 -24.16
CA ARG A 17 -48.30 4.71 -25.17
C ARG A 17 -47.10 3.94 -24.65
N LEU A 18 -46.25 4.58 -23.84
CA LEU A 18 -45.09 3.93 -23.24
C LEU A 18 -45.49 2.74 -22.37
N PHE A 19 -46.44 2.92 -21.45
CA PHE A 19 -46.81 1.86 -20.51
C PHE A 19 -47.49 0.67 -21.18
N LEU A 20 -48.32 0.91 -22.20
CA LEU A 20 -48.87 -0.18 -23.02
C LEU A 20 -47.76 -0.98 -23.74
N LEU A 21 -46.74 -0.30 -24.25
CA LEU A 21 -45.60 -0.96 -24.89
C LEU A 21 -44.73 -1.69 -23.86
N ALA A 22 -44.49 -1.09 -22.70
CA ALA A 22 -43.72 -1.68 -21.60
C ALA A 22 -44.39 -2.95 -21.08
N GLU A 23 -45.71 -2.96 -20.93
CA GLU A 23 -46.48 -4.14 -20.57
C GLU A 23 -46.34 -5.23 -21.65
N SER A 24 -46.50 -4.88 -22.93
CA SER A 24 -46.34 -5.84 -24.05
C SER A 24 -44.92 -6.41 -24.16
N ALA A 25 -43.91 -5.66 -23.71
CA ALA A 25 -42.52 -6.07 -23.67
C ALA A 25 -42.16 -6.86 -22.38
N GLY A 26 -43.12 -7.08 -21.47
CA GLY A 26 -42.89 -7.76 -20.20
C GLY A 26 -42.10 -6.94 -19.18
N MET A 27 -42.02 -5.62 -19.35
CA MET A 27 -41.31 -4.70 -18.45
C MET A 27 -42.18 -4.15 -17.30
N MET A 28 -43.41 -4.65 -17.19
CA MET A 28 -44.36 -4.39 -16.09
C MET A 28 -44.51 -5.61 -15.16
N SER A 29 -43.48 -6.45 -15.07
CA SER A 29 -43.43 -7.64 -14.21
C SER A 29 -42.65 -7.41 -12.91
N GLU A 30 -42.63 -8.42 -12.04
CA GLU A 30 -41.82 -8.40 -10.81
C GLU A 30 -40.33 -8.11 -11.10
N GLY A 31 -39.75 -7.23 -10.27
CA GLY A 31 -38.36 -6.79 -10.38
C GLY A 31 -38.17 -5.42 -11.03
N TYR A 32 -39.19 -4.86 -11.67
CA TYR A 32 -39.18 -3.50 -12.23
C TYR A 32 -39.74 -2.46 -11.25
N ALA A 33 -39.36 -1.20 -11.44
CA ALA A 33 -39.89 -0.05 -10.73
C ALA A 33 -40.01 1.14 -11.69
N TRP A 34 -41.15 1.81 -11.65
CA TRP A 34 -41.45 2.93 -12.54
C TRP A 34 -41.87 4.13 -11.70
N LEU A 35 -41.20 5.26 -11.91
CA LEU A 35 -41.51 6.53 -11.27
C LEU A 35 -41.97 7.54 -12.31
N VAL A 36 -43.12 8.16 -12.11
CA VAL A 36 -43.68 9.19 -13.00
C VAL A 36 -43.60 10.57 -12.34
N THR A 37 -43.12 11.53 -13.11
CA THR A 37 -43.05 12.94 -12.69
C THR A 37 -44.42 13.62 -12.77
N THR A 38 -44.51 14.84 -12.20
CA THR A 38 -45.70 15.69 -12.18
C THR A 38 -46.34 15.91 -13.56
N GLY A 39 -45.54 15.94 -14.63
CA GLY A 39 -46.05 16.12 -15.99
C GLY A 39 -46.99 15.01 -16.46
N LEU A 40 -46.77 13.77 -16.00
CA LEU A 40 -47.62 12.63 -16.32
C LEU A 40 -48.68 12.39 -15.24
N SER A 41 -48.27 12.40 -13.97
CA SER A 41 -49.12 12.09 -12.82
C SER A 41 -50.28 13.07 -12.60
N THR A 42 -50.13 14.33 -13.01
CA THR A 42 -51.18 15.36 -12.86
C THR A 42 -52.29 15.21 -13.91
N LEU A 43 -52.02 14.51 -15.01
CA LEU A 43 -52.90 14.33 -16.16
C LEU A 43 -53.43 12.90 -16.30
N LEU A 44 -53.24 12.04 -15.28
CA LEU A 44 -53.72 10.66 -15.31
C LEU A 44 -55.25 10.53 -15.30
N ASP A 45 -55.97 11.65 -15.16
CA ASP A 45 -57.42 11.70 -15.26
C ASP A 45 -57.84 12.53 -16.50
N PRO A 46 -58.54 11.97 -17.52
CA PRO A 46 -59.04 10.60 -17.66
C PRO A 46 -58.14 9.79 -18.61
N VAL A 47 -57.21 9.00 -18.05
CA VAL A 47 -56.51 7.99 -18.83
C VAL A 47 -57.43 6.78 -19.03
N ASP A 48 -57.43 6.22 -20.26
CA ASP A 48 -58.23 5.03 -20.61
C ASP A 48 -57.99 3.91 -19.57
N ALA A 49 -59.05 3.22 -19.16
CA ALA A 49 -58.98 2.11 -18.21
C ALA A 49 -57.93 1.06 -18.62
N LYS A 50 -57.76 0.83 -19.93
CA LYS A 50 -56.74 -0.08 -20.46
C LYS A 50 -55.31 0.39 -20.17
N VAL A 51 -55.07 1.69 -20.19
CA VAL A 51 -53.76 2.26 -19.89
C VAL A 51 -53.50 2.24 -18.39
N MET A 52 -54.52 2.53 -17.56
CA MET A 52 -54.37 2.40 -16.11
C MET A 52 -54.05 0.96 -15.68
N ASP A 53 -54.71 -0.03 -16.28
CA ASP A 53 -54.41 -1.45 -16.05
C ASP A 53 -52.93 -1.77 -16.42
N SER A 54 -52.38 -1.15 -17.48
CA SER A 54 -50.96 -1.31 -17.87
C SER A 54 -49.96 -0.61 -16.94
N MET A 55 -50.42 0.24 -16.03
CA MET A 55 -49.61 1.05 -15.11
C MET A 55 -49.54 0.46 -13.69
N GLU A 56 -49.91 -0.81 -13.51
CA GLU A 56 -49.88 -1.47 -12.20
C GLU A 56 -48.51 -1.34 -11.51
N GLY A 57 -48.52 -0.83 -10.29
CA GLY A 57 -47.32 -0.65 -9.46
C GLY A 57 -46.46 0.58 -9.79
N VAL A 58 -46.88 1.43 -10.72
CA VAL A 58 -46.20 2.71 -11.02
C VAL A 58 -46.33 3.67 -9.83
N LEU A 59 -45.24 4.34 -9.47
CA LEU A 59 -45.20 5.38 -8.44
C LEU A 59 -45.24 6.76 -9.07
N GLY A 60 -46.08 7.65 -8.54
CA GLY A 60 -46.21 9.02 -9.03
C GLY A 60 -46.21 10.04 -7.92
N VAL A 61 -45.89 11.28 -8.29
CA VAL A 61 -45.94 12.45 -7.40
C VAL A 61 -46.82 13.53 -8.02
N LYS A 62 -47.79 14.08 -7.29
CA LYS A 62 -48.66 15.17 -7.76
C LYS A 62 -48.91 16.21 -6.65
N PRO A 63 -49.25 17.47 -6.99
CA PRO A 63 -49.60 18.48 -5.98
C PRO A 63 -50.79 18.04 -5.12
N TYR A 64 -50.71 18.26 -3.80
CA TYR A 64 -51.80 17.97 -2.88
C TYR A 64 -52.93 18.97 -3.01
N VAL A 65 -54.17 18.47 -3.12
CA VAL A 65 -55.39 19.29 -3.07
C VAL A 65 -56.11 19.00 -1.75
N PRO A 66 -56.20 19.97 -0.82
CA PRO A 66 -56.95 19.81 0.42
C PRO A 66 -58.41 19.49 0.17
N LYS A 67 -58.96 18.55 0.93
CA LYS A 67 -60.41 18.28 0.90
C LYS A 67 -61.12 19.43 1.61
N SER A 68 -61.94 20.19 0.88
CA SER A 68 -62.77 21.27 1.42
C SER A 68 -64.25 21.05 1.06
N VAL A 69 -65.15 21.63 1.84
CA VAL A 69 -66.60 21.56 1.59
C VAL A 69 -66.94 22.28 0.28
N GLU A 70 -66.22 23.36 -0.01
CA GLU A 70 -66.31 24.15 -1.24
C GLU A 70 -65.91 23.33 -2.46
N LEU A 71 -64.83 22.54 -2.34
CA LEU A 71 -64.37 21.63 -3.40
C LEU A 71 -65.41 20.54 -3.65
N GLU A 72 -65.88 19.83 -2.63
CA GLU A 72 -66.91 18.79 -2.81
C GLU A 72 -68.22 19.37 -3.40
N GLY A 73 -68.62 20.57 -2.96
CA GLY A 73 -69.73 21.31 -3.53
C GLY A 73 -69.51 21.68 -5.01
N PHE A 74 -68.30 22.11 -5.37
CA PHE A 74 -67.92 22.38 -6.75
C PHE A 74 -67.94 21.11 -7.60
N LYS A 75 -67.33 20.01 -7.13
CA LYS A 75 -67.30 18.71 -7.79
C LYS A 75 -68.71 18.18 -8.08
N SER A 76 -69.60 18.25 -7.09
CA SER A 76 -71.00 17.85 -7.24
C SER A 76 -71.74 18.67 -8.30
N ARG A 77 -71.45 19.97 -8.43
CA ARG A 77 -72.00 20.82 -9.50
C ARG A 77 -71.36 20.54 -10.85
N TRP A 78 -70.04 20.34 -10.88
CA TRP A 78 -69.27 20.12 -12.09
C TRP A 78 -69.63 18.80 -12.75
N LYS A 79 -69.74 17.73 -11.95
CA LYS A 79 -70.11 16.38 -12.39
C LYS A 79 -71.49 16.28 -13.06
N LYS A 80 -72.39 17.22 -12.78
CA LYS A 80 -73.70 17.30 -13.45
C LYS A 80 -73.60 17.72 -14.91
N ASN A 81 -72.56 18.48 -15.26
CA ASN A 81 -72.39 19.07 -16.59
C ASN A 81 -71.20 18.46 -17.36
N PHE A 82 -70.22 17.89 -16.65
CA PHE A 82 -68.98 17.38 -17.23
C PHE A 82 -68.51 16.11 -16.52
N ASN A 83 -67.93 15.16 -17.27
CA ASN A 83 -67.59 13.82 -16.77
C ASN A 83 -66.21 13.70 -16.09
N SER A 84 -65.29 14.65 -16.27
CA SER A 84 -63.92 14.55 -15.76
C SER A 84 -63.46 15.81 -15.05
N GLU A 85 -62.73 15.62 -13.96
CA GLU A 85 -62.05 16.66 -13.21
C GLU A 85 -60.55 16.54 -13.44
N ASN A 86 -59.85 17.67 -13.61
CA ASN A 86 -58.40 17.71 -13.78
C ASN A 86 -57.87 18.81 -12.85
N LEU A 87 -56.70 18.58 -12.23
CA LEU A 87 -56.04 19.56 -11.37
C LEU A 87 -55.85 20.91 -12.07
N PHE A 88 -55.50 20.91 -13.35
CA PHE A 88 -55.35 22.13 -14.14
C PHE A 88 -56.68 22.91 -14.25
N GLY A 89 -57.82 22.22 -14.20
CA GLY A 89 -59.14 22.85 -14.16
C GLY A 89 -59.38 23.58 -12.83
N LEU A 90 -58.97 23.00 -11.71
CA LEU A 90 -59.03 23.65 -10.39
C LEU A 90 -58.09 24.87 -10.35
N TRP A 91 -56.88 24.74 -10.90
CA TRP A 91 -55.93 25.85 -11.00
C TRP A 91 -56.44 26.97 -11.90
N ALA A 92 -57.12 26.65 -13.01
CA ALA A 92 -57.74 27.64 -13.87
C ALA A 92 -58.85 28.39 -13.13
N TYR A 93 -59.69 27.69 -12.36
CA TYR A 93 -60.73 28.30 -11.54
C TYR A 93 -60.14 29.28 -10.52
N ASP A 94 -59.13 28.85 -9.77
CA ASP A 94 -58.47 29.70 -8.77
C ASP A 94 -57.72 30.88 -9.44
N THR A 95 -57.13 30.67 -10.62
CA THR A 95 -56.45 31.73 -11.37
C THR A 95 -57.42 32.85 -11.77
N VAL A 96 -58.63 32.52 -12.21
CA VAL A 96 -59.65 33.52 -12.54
C VAL A 96 -60.04 34.34 -11.31
N TRP A 97 -60.22 33.68 -10.16
CA TRP A 97 -60.45 34.38 -8.89
C TRP A 97 -59.29 35.27 -8.47
N ALA A 98 -58.05 34.77 -8.61
CA ALA A 98 -56.85 35.54 -8.30
C ALA A 98 -56.78 36.82 -9.14
N ILE A 99 -57.06 36.73 -10.44
CA ILE A 99 -57.09 37.87 -11.35
C ILE A 99 -58.20 38.84 -10.97
N ALA A 100 -59.41 38.35 -10.68
CA ALA A 100 -60.54 39.18 -10.29
C ALA A 100 -60.23 40.00 -9.02
N MET A 101 -59.71 39.34 -7.98
CA MET A 101 -59.27 40.01 -6.75
C MET A 101 -58.12 40.98 -6.99
N ALA A 102 -57.16 40.64 -7.85
CA ALA A 102 -56.05 41.52 -8.17
C ALA A 102 -56.51 42.80 -8.90
N VAL A 103 -57.47 42.68 -9.82
CA VAL A 103 -58.08 43.81 -10.55
C VAL A 103 -58.86 44.71 -9.59
N GLU A 104 -59.67 44.11 -8.70
CA GLU A 104 -60.42 44.84 -7.68
C GLU A 104 -59.47 45.61 -6.74
N ARG A 105 -58.42 44.96 -6.22
CA ARG A 105 -57.39 45.58 -5.37
C ARG A 105 -56.59 46.65 -6.10
N ALA A 106 -56.34 46.47 -7.39
CA ALA A 106 -55.62 47.46 -8.20
C ALA A 106 -56.46 48.71 -8.51
N GLY A 107 -57.78 48.67 -8.28
CA GLY A 107 -58.67 49.81 -8.49
C GLY A 107 -58.67 50.29 -9.94
N ILE A 108 -58.77 49.36 -10.91
CA ILE A 108 -58.70 49.66 -12.34
C ILE A 108 -60.00 50.32 -12.80
N VAL A 109 -60.06 51.65 -12.72
CA VAL A 109 -61.23 52.42 -13.18
C VAL A 109 -60.99 53.01 -14.58
N HIS A 110 -59.77 53.44 -14.95
CA HIS A 110 -59.39 53.90 -16.31
C HIS A 110 -57.88 53.76 -16.54
N SER A 111 -57.44 53.04 -17.59
CA SER A 111 -56.02 52.86 -17.93
C SER A 111 -55.59 53.70 -19.14
N ARG A 112 -54.51 54.49 -19.01
CA ARG A 112 -53.79 55.06 -20.17
C ARG A 112 -52.66 54.13 -20.59
N PHE A 113 -52.43 54.05 -21.90
CA PHE A 113 -51.29 53.33 -22.48
C PHE A 113 -50.22 54.34 -22.89
N LEU A 114 -49.00 54.16 -22.40
CA LEU A 114 -47.83 54.91 -22.84
C LEU A 114 -47.45 54.39 -24.23
N LYS A 115 -47.82 55.12 -25.29
CA LYS A 115 -47.38 54.80 -26.65
C LYS A 115 -45.87 55.10 -26.76
N GLN A 116 -45.07 54.09 -27.07
CA GLN A 116 -43.71 54.30 -27.56
C GLN A 116 -43.79 54.73 -29.03
N ASN A 117 -42.95 55.70 -29.43
CA ASN A 117 -42.84 56.14 -30.81
C ASN A 117 -42.19 55.02 -31.65
N SER A 118 -42.98 54.07 -32.17
CA SER A 118 -42.49 53.08 -33.13
C SER A 118 -42.78 53.55 -34.56
N SER A 119 -41.72 53.57 -35.37
CA SER A 119 -41.79 53.86 -36.79
C SER A 119 -42.51 52.74 -37.52
N ASN A 120 -43.55 53.10 -38.27
CA ASN A 120 -44.33 52.23 -39.15
C ASN A 120 -43.46 51.23 -39.95
N ARG A 121 -43.53 49.93 -39.60
CA ARG A 121 -43.70 48.83 -40.56
C ARG A 121 -43.92 47.48 -39.84
N SER A 122 -44.95 46.77 -40.30
CA SER A 122 -45.32 45.36 -40.04
C SER A 122 -45.40 44.89 -38.58
N VAL A 123 -46.64 44.74 -38.08
CA VAL A 123 -47.04 44.07 -36.81
C VAL A 123 -45.95 44.11 -35.74
N ASP A 124 -45.60 45.31 -35.31
CA ASP A 124 -44.59 45.50 -34.30
C ASP A 124 -45.25 45.39 -32.93
N LEU A 125 -45.01 44.29 -32.19
CA LEU A 125 -45.41 44.18 -30.78
C LEU A 125 -44.82 45.35 -29.95
N ALA A 126 -43.76 46.02 -30.41
CA ALA A 126 -43.22 47.23 -29.78
C ALA A 126 -44.10 48.49 -29.99
N ALA A 127 -45.09 48.45 -30.88
CA ALA A 127 -46.11 49.50 -31.00
C ALA A 127 -47.21 49.41 -29.91
N LEU A 128 -47.30 48.28 -29.21
CA LEU A 128 -48.24 48.12 -28.09
C LEU A 128 -47.75 48.99 -26.94
N GLY A 129 -48.50 50.05 -26.62
CA GLY A 129 -48.16 50.93 -25.52
C GLY A 129 -48.14 50.18 -24.17
N ILE A 130 -47.22 50.55 -23.29
CA ILE A 130 -47.14 49.96 -21.95
C ILE A 130 -48.26 50.58 -21.09
N SER A 131 -49.12 49.75 -20.50
CA SER A 131 -50.15 50.24 -19.58
C SER A 131 -49.49 50.82 -18.32
N GLU A 132 -49.82 52.07 -17.97
CA GLU A 132 -49.38 52.69 -16.71
C GLU A 132 -49.86 51.91 -15.48
N MET A 133 -50.94 51.15 -15.65
CA MET A 133 -51.52 50.32 -14.59
C MET A 133 -50.88 48.93 -14.51
N GLY A 134 -50.11 48.52 -15.52
CA GLY A 134 -49.47 47.21 -15.61
C GLY A 134 -48.64 46.86 -14.37
N PRO A 135 -47.69 47.72 -13.92
CA PRO A 135 -46.90 47.45 -12.73
C PRO A 135 -47.72 47.35 -11.44
N ARG A 136 -48.80 48.15 -11.32
CA ARG A 136 -49.71 48.07 -10.15
C ARG A 136 -50.51 46.78 -10.17
N LEU A 137 -51.06 46.40 -11.32
CA LEU A 137 -51.78 45.15 -11.48
C LEU A 137 -50.86 43.94 -11.23
N LEU A 138 -49.64 43.95 -11.78
CA LEU A 138 -48.65 42.91 -11.52
C LEU A 138 -48.33 42.78 -10.04
N LYS A 139 -48.13 43.92 -9.35
CA LYS A 139 -47.93 43.93 -7.89
C LYS A 139 -49.14 43.36 -7.15
N SER A 140 -50.37 43.69 -7.58
CA SER A 140 -51.58 43.12 -6.99
C SER A 140 -51.70 41.62 -7.24
N ILE A 141 -51.39 41.13 -8.45
CA ILE A 141 -51.40 39.70 -8.79
C ILE A 141 -50.40 38.95 -7.90
N LEU A 142 -49.15 39.42 -7.82
CA LEU A 142 -48.10 38.77 -7.03
C LEU A 142 -48.41 38.76 -5.52
N ASN A 143 -49.13 39.78 -5.02
CA ASN A 143 -49.54 39.87 -3.62
C ASN A 143 -50.91 39.24 -3.33
N THR A 144 -51.55 38.58 -4.31
CA THR A 144 -52.85 37.95 -4.10
C THR A 144 -52.69 36.61 -3.39
N THR A 145 -53.34 36.50 -2.24
CA THR A 145 -53.35 35.29 -1.41
C THR A 145 -54.77 35.05 -0.91
N PHE A 146 -55.27 33.83 -1.06
CA PHE A 146 -56.60 33.41 -0.61
C PHE A 146 -56.70 31.88 -0.56
N ASP A 147 -57.75 31.36 0.05
CA ASP A 147 -58.04 29.93 0.04
C ASP A 147 -58.98 29.61 -1.14
N GLY A 148 -58.44 28.92 -2.15
CA GLY A 148 -59.13 28.50 -3.36
C GLY A 148 -59.57 27.03 -3.32
N LEU A 149 -60.06 26.53 -4.45
CA LEU A 149 -60.48 25.12 -4.58
C LEU A 149 -59.30 24.15 -4.59
N SER A 150 -58.13 24.57 -5.06
CA SER A 150 -56.89 23.78 -5.05
C SER A 150 -56.09 23.88 -3.74
N GLY A 151 -56.58 24.67 -2.78
CA GLY A 151 -55.93 24.97 -1.52
C GLY A 151 -55.52 26.44 -1.41
N LYS A 152 -54.52 26.72 -0.56
CA LYS A 152 -54.05 28.09 -0.36
C LYS A 152 -53.32 28.59 -1.61
N PHE A 153 -53.89 29.57 -2.29
CA PHE A 153 -53.29 30.22 -3.44
C PHE A 153 -52.24 31.23 -2.99
N GLN A 154 -50.99 31.04 -3.43
CA GLN A 154 -49.90 31.97 -3.22
C GLN A 154 -48.89 31.84 -4.36
N LEU A 155 -48.39 32.98 -4.85
CA LEU A 155 -47.34 33.03 -5.87
C LEU A 155 -46.00 33.34 -5.22
N VAL A 156 -45.02 32.47 -5.41
CA VAL A 156 -43.63 32.69 -4.97
C VAL A 156 -42.77 32.81 -6.22
N LYS A 157 -42.11 33.97 -6.37
CA LYS A 157 -41.36 34.32 -7.60
C LYS A 157 -42.18 34.24 -8.90
N GLY A 158 -43.51 34.37 -8.82
CA GLY A 158 -44.41 34.32 -9.97
C GLY A 158 -44.95 32.92 -10.29
N GLU A 159 -44.56 31.88 -9.54
CA GLU A 159 -45.06 30.52 -9.71
C GLU A 159 -45.98 30.12 -8.55
N MET A 160 -46.97 29.27 -8.84
CA MET A 160 -47.79 28.66 -7.79
C MET A 160 -46.94 27.64 -7.03
N GLU A 161 -46.85 27.81 -5.72
CA GLU A 161 -46.15 26.85 -4.84
C GLU A 161 -47.18 25.94 -4.15
N PRO A 162 -47.22 24.63 -4.46
CA PRO A 162 -48.06 23.69 -3.73
C PRO A 162 -47.62 23.58 -2.27
N SER A 163 -48.58 23.53 -1.34
CA SER A 163 -48.30 23.38 0.08
C SER A 163 -47.69 22.02 0.45
N ALA A 164 -48.05 20.99 -0.31
CA ALA A 164 -47.55 19.63 -0.19
C ALA A 164 -47.65 18.88 -1.53
N PHE A 165 -46.93 17.78 -1.65
CA PHE A 165 -47.09 16.82 -2.74
C PHE A 165 -47.62 15.50 -2.21
N GLU A 166 -48.55 14.88 -2.93
CA GLU A 166 -49.00 13.52 -2.73
C GLU A 166 -48.11 12.56 -3.49
N ILE A 167 -47.73 11.48 -2.82
CA ILE A 167 -47.04 10.34 -3.44
C ILE A 167 -48.06 9.21 -3.49
N PHE A 168 -48.31 8.70 -4.69
CA PHE A 168 -49.26 7.63 -4.93
C PHE A 168 -48.61 6.46 -5.66
N ASN A 169 -49.27 5.32 -5.54
CA ASN A 169 -48.96 4.07 -6.21
C ASN A 169 -50.20 3.65 -6.98
N VAL A 170 -50.06 3.31 -8.26
CA VAL A 170 -51.18 2.85 -9.10
C VAL A 170 -51.49 1.39 -8.75
N VAL A 171 -52.73 1.14 -8.33
CA VAL A 171 -53.23 -0.19 -7.95
C VAL A 171 -54.59 -0.42 -8.61
N GLY A 172 -54.61 -1.36 -9.55
CA GLY A 172 -55.69 -1.55 -10.51
C GLY A 172 -56.04 -0.25 -11.23
N ARG A 173 -57.31 0.15 -11.13
CA ARG A 173 -57.85 1.35 -11.78
C ARG A 173 -57.86 2.58 -10.87
N SER A 174 -57.09 2.55 -9.80
CA SER A 174 -57.12 3.60 -8.78
C SER A 174 -55.73 3.99 -8.30
N GLU A 175 -55.61 5.24 -7.87
CA GLU A 175 -54.39 5.75 -7.24
C GLU A 175 -54.48 5.55 -5.73
N ARG A 176 -53.56 4.76 -5.17
CA ARG A 176 -53.41 4.56 -3.74
C ARG A 176 -52.37 5.54 -3.20
N VAL A 177 -52.78 6.51 -2.39
CA VAL A 177 -51.85 7.42 -1.72
C VAL A 177 -51.00 6.68 -0.68
N ILE A 178 -49.68 6.70 -0.87
CA ILE A 178 -48.70 6.06 0.01
C ILE A 178 -48.03 7.03 0.98
N GLY A 179 -48.10 8.34 0.71
CA GLY A 179 -47.71 9.37 1.67
C GLY A 179 -47.63 10.75 1.02
N TYR A 180 -46.98 11.67 1.73
CA TYR A 180 -46.92 13.08 1.37
C TYR A 180 -45.49 13.61 1.52
N TRP A 181 -45.17 14.67 0.79
CA TRP A 181 -43.94 15.42 0.95
C TRP A 181 -44.24 16.90 1.21
N THR A 182 -43.58 17.47 2.21
CA THR A 182 -43.63 18.90 2.50
C THR A 182 -42.23 19.47 2.62
N GLN A 183 -42.04 20.74 2.28
CA GLN A 183 -40.72 21.39 2.35
C GLN A 183 -40.12 21.39 3.76
N LYS A 184 -40.96 21.52 4.81
CA LYS A 184 -40.53 21.55 6.22
C LYS A 184 -40.41 20.17 6.85
N GLY A 185 -41.28 19.23 6.47
CA GLY A 185 -41.40 17.90 7.12
C GLY A 185 -40.78 16.74 6.33
N GLY A 186 -40.36 16.96 5.08
CA GLY A 186 -39.90 15.89 4.20
C GLY A 186 -41.01 14.87 3.91
N LEU A 187 -40.66 13.59 3.79
CA LEU A 187 -41.59 12.47 3.55
C LEU A 187 -42.33 12.06 4.84
N SER A 188 -43.66 12.02 4.77
CA SER A 188 -44.52 11.57 5.87
C SER A 188 -45.71 10.72 5.39
N GLN A 189 -46.27 9.88 6.27
CA GLN A 189 -47.48 9.11 5.95
C GLN A 189 -48.76 9.95 6.02
N SER A 190 -48.76 11.04 6.80
CA SER A 190 -49.88 11.95 6.99
C SER A 190 -49.42 13.41 7.05
N LEU A 191 -50.30 14.34 6.66
CA LEU A 191 -50.04 15.78 6.68
C LEU A 191 -49.95 16.37 8.11
N ASP A 192 -50.60 15.73 9.11
CA ASP A 192 -50.82 16.30 10.45
C ASP A 192 -49.68 16.08 11.46
N SER A 193 -48.47 15.71 11.03
CA SER A 193 -47.35 15.43 11.95
C SER A 193 -46.66 16.72 12.44
N SER A 194 -47.41 17.56 13.16
CA SER A 194 -46.92 18.68 13.96
C SER A 194 -46.40 18.24 15.35
N SER A 195 -46.48 16.95 15.69
CA SER A 195 -45.96 16.43 16.95
C SER A 195 -44.53 15.93 16.81
N LYS A 196 -43.58 16.73 17.29
CA LYS A 196 -42.21 16.38 17.72
C LYS A 196 -41.36 15.58 16.73
N ILE A 197 -40.25 16.19 16.35
CA ILE A 197 -39.05 15.54 15.78
C ILE A 197 -38.61 14.43 16.73
N SER A 198 -39.23 13.27 16.63
CA SER A 198 -38.72 12.02 17.16
C SER A 198 -38.04 11.34 15.98
N HIS A 199 -36.76 11.06 16.12
CA HIS A 199 -35.99 10.26 15.19
C HIS A 199 -36.62 8.86 15.13
N SER A 200 -37.71 8.72 14.38
CA SER A 200 -38.31 7.43 14.07
C SER A 200 -37.50 6.80 12.95
N ASN A 201 -36.98 5.60 13.23
CA ASN A 201 -36.14 4.80 12.36
C ASN A 201 -36.69 4.76 10.92
N SER A 202 -35.78 4.80 9.94
CA SER A 202 -35.99 5.04 8.51
C SER A 202 -37.00 4.15 7.77
N LYS A 203 -37.60 3.15 8.41
CA LYS A 203 -38.43 2.12 7.76
C LYS A 203 -39.92 2.46 7.63
N THR A 204 -40.43 3.56 8.21
CA THR A 204 -41.89 3.84 8.23
C THR A 204 -42.26 5.29 7.87
N LYS A 205 -41.59 5.92 6.90
CA LYS A 205 -41.97 7.28 6.45
C LYS A 205 -43.10 7.29 5.41
N LEU A 206 -43.27 6.21 4.66
CA LEU A 206 -44.33 6.02 3.66
C LEU A 206 -45.02 4.68 3.89
N LYS A 207 -46.25 4.51 3.38
CA LYS A 207 -46.90 3.19 3.28
C LYS A 207 -46.13 2.36 2.26
N GLN A 208 -46.14 1.04 2.45
CA GLN A 208 -45.43 0.12 1.57
C GLN A 208 -45.99 0.20 0.13
N PRO A 209 -45.14 0.51 -0.88
CA PRO A 209 -45.57 0.52 -2.27
C PRO A 209 -45.79 -0.90 -2.78
N ILE A 210 -46.66 -1.05 -3.77
CA ILE A 210 -46.82 -2.28 -4.56
C ILE A 210 -46.04 -2.06 -5.84
N TRP A 211 -45.11 -2.96 -6.16
CA TRP A 211 -44.34 -2.91 -7.39
C TRP A 211 -45.06 -3.65 -8.51
N PRO A 212 -44.70 -3.39 -9.79
CA PRO A 212 -45.21 -4.15 -10.92
C PRO A 212 -45.16 -5.67 -10.68
N GLY A 213 -46.19 -6.37 -11.14
CA GLY A 213 -46.39 -7.80 -10.86
C GLY A 213 -46.96 -8.12 -9.46
N GLY A 214 -47.38 -7.12 -8.69
CA GLY A 214 -47.97 -7.31 -7.35
C GLY A 214 -46.93 -7.57 -6.25
N ALA A 215 -45.65 -7.32 -6.53
CA ALA A 215 -44.57 -7.58 -5.60
C ALA A 215 -44.53 -6.54 -4.48
N ILE A 216 -44.43 -7.02 -3.25
CA ILE A 216 -44.32 -6.19 -2.04
C ILE A 216 -42.84 -5.91 -1.68
N GLN A 217 -41.93 -6.71 -2.24
CA GLN A 217 -40.49 -6.62 -2.03
C GLN A 217 -39.85 -5.61 -2.99
N GLN A 218 -38.90 -4.83 -2.48
CA GLN A 218 -38.12 -3.85 -3.24
C GLN A 218 -37.40 -4.51 -4.43
N PRO A 219 -37.15 -3.78 -5.55
CA PRO A 219 -36.39 -4.29 -6.69
C PRO A 219 -35.04 -4.92 -6.29
N LYS A 220 -34.54 -5.81 -7.16
CA LYS A 220 -33.40 -6.71 -6.93
C LYS A 220 -32.20 -6.04 -6.24
N LYS A 221 -31.64 -6.74 -5.24
CA LYS A 221 -30.35 -6.43 -4.64
C LYS A 221 -29.23 -6.68 -5.64
N LEU A 222 -28.14 -5.91 -5.54
CA LEU A 222 -26.94 -6.15 -6.33
C LEU A 222 -26.27 -7.47 -5.88
N ARG A 223 -26.15 -8.44 -6.79
CA ARG A 223 -25.47 -9.72 -6.50
C ARG A 223 -23.98 -9.55 -6.72
N ILE A 224 -23.22 -9.54 -5.63
CA ILE A 224 -21.78 -9.32 -5.66
C ILE A 224 -21.07 -10.66 -5.56
N GLY A 225 -20.35 -11.04 -6.62
CA GLY A 225 -19.47 -12.20 -6.60
C GLY A 225 -18.22 -11.91 -5.77
N VAL A 226 -17.83 -12.83 -4.88
CA VAL A 226 -16.58 -12.74 -4.12
C VAL A 226 -15.72 -13.99 -4.32
N PRO A 227 -14.39 -13.86 -4.48
CA PRO A 227 -13.50 -15.00 -4.63
C PRO A 227 -13.38 -15.77 -3.30
N VAL A 228 -13.19 -17.08 -3.40
CA VAL A 228 -12.91 -17.95 -2.24
C VAL A 228 -11.50 -18.49 -2.39
N ARG A 229 -10.65 -18.29 -1.38
CA ARG A 229 -9.25 -18.75 -1.38
C ARG A 229 -8.87 -19.46 -0.10
N SER A 230 -7.84 -20.30 -0.20
CA SER A 230 -7.28 -21.04 0.93
C SER A 230 -6.19 -20.26 1.68
N GLY A 231 -5.36 -19.48 0.96
CA GLY A 231 -4.28 -18.65 1.51
C GLY A 231 -4.53 -17.14 1.38
N PHE A 232 -3.70 -16.34 2.06
CA PHE A 232 -3.81 -14.87 2.12
C PHE A 232 -5.20 -14.37 2.55
N ARG A 233 -5.78 -15.02 3.57
CA ARG A 233 -7.14 -14.78 4.08
C ARG A 233 -7.35 -13.35 4.60
N GLU A 234 -6.28 -12.63 4.89
CA GLU A 234 -6.33 -11.23 5.29
C GLU A 234 -6.86 -10.30 4.18
N PHE A 235 -6.72 -10.69 2.91
CA PHE A 235 -7.23 -9.91 1.77
C PHE A 235 -8.69 -10.22 1.45
N MET A 236 -9.07 -11.49 1.58
CA MET A 236 -10.44 -11.97 1.43
C MET A 236 -10.64 -13.30 2.16
N GLU A 237 -11.66 -13.38 3.03
CA GLU A 237 -12.06 -14.60 3.74
C GLU A 237 -13.58 -14.71 3.76
N VAL A 238 -14.10 -15.91 3.47
CA VAL A 238 -15.53 -16.21 3.57
C VAL A 238 -15.78 -17.17 4.74
N LYS A 239 -16.49 -16.68 5.75
CA LYS A 239 -17.00 -17.48 6.88
C LYS A 239 -18.49 -17.73 6.72
N TRP A 240 -19.04 -18.65 7.50
CA TRP A 240 -20.45 -19.02 7.43
C TRP A 240 -21.10 -18.83 8.78
N HIS A 241 -22.26 -18.20 8.80
CA HIS A 241 -23.05 -18.13 10.02
C HIS A 241 -23.58 -19.53 10.37
N GLN A 242 -23.34 -20.00 11.59
CA GLN A 242 -23.67 -21.37 12.01
C GLN A 242 -25.18 -21.68 12.05
N GLN A 243 -26.04 -20.64 11.95
CA GLN A 243 -27.50 -20.76 12.11
C GLN A 243 -28.26 -20.40 10.83
N SER A 244 -27.87 -19.33 10.11
CA SER A 244 -28.54 -18.90 8.86
C SER A 244 -27.90 -19.46 7.59
N ASN A 245 -26.71 -20.07 7.68
CA ASN A 245 -25.90 -20.48 6.53
C ASN A 245 -25.66 -19.34 5.52
N GLU A 246 -25.69 -18.09 5.98
CA GLU A 246 -25.34 -16.92 5.17
C GLU A 246 -23.82 -16.71 5.18
N PRO A 247 -23.24 -16.28 4.04
CA PRO A 247 -21.82 -16.00 3.92
C PRO A 247 -21.46 -14.67 4.61
N ILE A 248 -20.48 -14.71 5.48
CA ILE A 248 -19.85 -13.55 6.11
C ILE A 248 -18.53 -13.32 5.39
N VAL A 249 -18.46 -12.23 4.63
CA VAL A 249 -17.26 -11.84 3.89
C VAL A 249 -16.43 -10.89 4.74
N LEU A 250 -15.15 -11.22 4.93
CA LEU A 250 -14.17 -10.48 5.71
C LEU A 250 -12.90 -10.25 4.90
N GLY A 251 -12.02 -9.38 5.39
CA GLY A 251 -10.72 -9.10 4.78
C GLY A 251 -10.63 -7.71 4.18
N PHE A 252 -9.43 -7.31 3.80
CA PHE A 252 -9.11 -5.95 3.35
C PHE A 252 -10.04 -5.46 2.24
N SER A 253 -10.25 -6.27 1.21
CA SER A 253 -11.06 -5.88 0.04
C SER A 253 -12.54 -5.69 0.40
N ALA A 254 -13.05 -6.50 1.34
CA ALA A 254 -14.43 -6.41 1.83
C ALA A 254 -14.63 -5.16 2.70
N GLU A 255 -13.68 -4.86 3.59
CA GLU A 255 -13.72 -3.66 4.44
C GLU A 255 -13.62 -2.38 3.61
N VAL A 256 -12.79 -2.35 2.56
CA VAL A 256 -12.75 -1.24 1.60
C VAL A 256 -14.11 -1.09 0.91
N PHE A 257 -14.73 -2.18 0.44
CA PHE A 257 -16.05 -2.11 -0.19
C PHE A 257 -17.12 -1.54 0.76
N LEU A 258 -17.14 -1.96 2.02
CA LEU A 258 -18.09 -1.44 3.02
C LEU A 258 -17.89 0.06 3.26
N ALA A 259 -16.65 0.51 3.42
CA ALA A 259 -16.34 1.93 3.59
C ALA A 259 -16.73 2.76 2.36
N VAL A 260 -16.50 2.21 1.16
CA VAL A 260 -16.90 2.85 -0.11
C VAL A 260 -18.43 2.91 -0.23
N HIS A 261 -19.12 1.85 0.15
CA HIS A 261 -20.58 1.76 0.12
C HIS A 261 -21.25 2.80 1.02
N ASP A 262 -20.72 3.03 2.23
CA ASP A 262 -21.25 4.00 3.19
C ASP A 262 -21.15 5.47 2.69
N ILE A 263 -20.24 5.76 1.76
CA ILE A 263 -20.02 7.10 1.18
C ILE A 263 -20.91 7.35 -0.04
N LEU A 264 -21.51 6.31 -0.62
CA LEU A 264 -22.34 6.47 -1.82
C LEU A 264 -23.51 7.43 -1.56
N PRO A 265 -23.85 8.31 -2.53
CA PRO A 265 -24.91 9.30 -2.34
C PRO A 265 -26.33 8.72 -2.39
N PHE A 266 -26.45 7.39 -2.58
CA PHE A 266 -27.72 6.68 -2.70
C PHE A 266 -27.66 5.33 -1.99
N PRO A 267 -28.78 4.85 -1.43
CA PRO A 267 -28.85 3.53 -0.82
C PRO A 267 -28.79 2.45 -1.89
N LEU A 268 -27.76 1.60 -1.86
CA LEU A 268 -27.59 0.49 -2.78
C LEU A 268 -27.67 -0.84 -2.04
N PRO A 269 -28.81 -1.57 -2.06
CA PRO A 269 -28.89 -2.86 -1.40
C PRO A 269 -28.05 -3.90 -2.17
N TYR A 270 -27.27 -4.69 -1.46
CA TYR A 270 -26.39 -5.71 -2.03
C TYR A 270 -26.48 -7.03 -1.25
N GLU A 271 -26.00 -8.09 -1.88
CA GLU A 271 -25.74 -9.38 -1.23
C GLU A 271 -24.44 -9.97 -1.76
N PHE A 272 -23.64 -10.57 -0.87
CA PHE A 272 -22.42 -11.27 -1.26
C PHE A 272 -22.71 -12.72 -1.59
N ILE A 273 -22.19 -13.19 -2.71
CA ILE A 273 -22.32 -14.56 -3.18
C ILE A 273 -20.92 -15.11 -3.44
N PRO A 274 -20.43 -16.03 -2.59
CA PRO A 274 -19.14 -16.67 -2.77
C PRO A 274 -19.07 -17.50 -4.06
N PHE A 275 -17.99 -17.36 -4.81
CA PHE A 275 -17.74 -18.15 -6.01
C PHE A 275 -17.11 -19.50 -5.66
N MET A 276 -17.96 -20.49 -5.37
CA MET A 276 -17.56 -21.79 -4.85
C MET A 276 -18.24 -22.99 -5.52
N ASN A 277 -17.59 -24.15 -5.44
CA ASN A 277 -18.15 -25.44 -5.83
C ASN A 277 -19.01 -26.06 -4.70
N ASP A 278 -19.61 -27.23 -4.96
CA ASP A 278 -20.44 -27.95 -3.97
C ASP A 278 -19.68 -28.32 -2.69
N SER A 279 -18.35 -28.39 -2.76
CA SER A 279 -17.45 -28.67 -1.63
C SER A 279 -16.97 -27.41 -0.89
N ARG A 280 -17.52 -26.23 -1.21
CA ARG A 280 -17.14 -24.91 -0.64
C ARG A 280 -15.69 -24.48 -0.90
N GLU A 281 -15.07 -25.04 -1.94
CA GLU A 281 -13.79 -24.59 -2.46
C GLU A 281 -14.01 -23.63 -3.63
N SER A 282 -12.97 -22.93 -4.09
CA SER A 282 -13.08 -22.03 -5.23
C SER A 282 -13.68 -22.73 -6.45
N ALA A 283 -14.68 -22.11 -7.09
CA ALA A 283 -15.30 -22.63 -8.31
C ALA A 283 -14.42 -22.47 -9.58
N GLY A 284 -13.30 -21.74 -9.49
CA GLY A 284 -12.41 -21.51 -10.62
C GLY A 284 -11.43 -20.36 -10.38
N THR A 285 -10.93 -19.79 -11.48
CA THR A 285 -9.99 -18.65 -11.45
C THR A 285 -10.70 -17.31 -11.31
N TYR A 286 -9.95 -16.23 -11.02
CA TYR A 286 -10.49 -14.86 -11.07
C TYR A 286 -11.10 -14.52 -12.43
N ASP A 287 -10.52 -15.02 -13.52
CA ASP A 287 -11.04 -14.78 -14.85
C ASP A 287 -12.40 -15.47 -15.05
N ASP A 288 -12.58 -16.67 -14.49
CA ASP A 288 -13.86 -17.38 -14.50
C ASP A 288 -14.93 -16.66 -13.68
N LEU A 289 -14.54 -16.09 -12.53
CA LEU A 289 -15.39 -15.26 -11.69
C LEU A 289 -15.84 -14.00 -12.44
N LEU A 290 -14.91 -13.26 -13.06
CA LEU A 290 -15.24 -12.08 -13.85
C LEU A 290 -16.11 -12.42 -15.06
N ARG A 291 -15.87 -13.56 -15.72
CA ARG A 291 -16.74 -14.04 -16.81
C ARG A 291 -18.19 -14.27 -16.36
N GLN A 292 -18.45 -14.57 -15.09
CA GLN A 292 -19.82 -14.71 -14.57
C GLN A 292 -20.63 -13.39 -14.61
N ILE A 293 -19.96 -12.22 -14.67
CA ILE A 293 -20.62 -10.93 -14.88
C ILE A 293 -21.29 -10.90 -16.26
N LYS A 294 -20.58 -11.37 -17.30
CA LYS A 294 -21.12 -11.50 -18.66
C LYS A 294 -22.29 -12.48 -18.74
N HIS A 295 -22.25 -13.54 -17.93
CA HIS A 295 -23.34 -14.52 -17.81
C HIS A 295 -24.49 -14.06 -16.90
N GLN A 296 -24.47 -12.82 -16.40
CA GLN A 296 -25.49 -12.23 -15.53
C GLN A 296 -25.78 -13.04 -14.26
N LYS A 297 -24.80 -13.82 -13.77
CA LYS A 297 -24.90 -14.48 -12.47
C LYS A 297 -24.54 -13.52 -11.33
N PHE A 298 -23.56 -12.66 -11.58
CA PHE A 298 -23.18 -11.57 -10.69
C PHE A 298 -23.36 -10.23 -11.41
N ASP A 299 -23.75 -9.21 -10.65
CA ASP A 299 -23.93 -7.85 -11.12
C ASP A 299 -22.68 -6.99 -10.88
N ALA A 300 -21.81 -7.42 -9.96
CA ALA A 300 -20.47 -6.89 -9.73
C ALA A 300 -19.58 -7.98 -9.10
N VAL A 301 -18.27 -7.80 -9.13
CA VAL A 301 -17.30 -8.63 -8.40
C VAL A 301 -16.47 -7.74 -7.48
N VAL A 302 -16.39 -8.14 -6.22
CA VAL A 302 -15.62 -7.47 -5.18
C VAL A 302 -14.56 -8.42 -4.66
N GLY A 303 -13.32 -7.97 -4.71
CA GLY A 303 -12.20 -8.65 -4.09
C GLY A 303 -10.86 -8.08 -4.52
N ASP A 304 -9.82 -8.80 -4.15
CA ASP A 304 -8.41 -8.61 -4.52
C ASP A 304 -8.17 -8.96 -5.99
N THR A 305 -8.99 -8.39 -6.87
CA THR A 305 -8.92 -8.61 -8.32
C THR A 305 -8.02 -7.56 -8.94
N THR A 306 -6.86 -8.00 -9.44
CA THR A 306 -5.92 -7.15 -10.18
C THR A 306 -6.51 -6.70 -11.50
N ILE A 307 -6.39 -5.41 -11.78
CA ILE A 307 -6.77 -4.83 -13.06
C ILE A 307 -5.65 -5.11 -14.07
N VAL A 308 -5.98 -5.86 -15.13
CA VAL A 308 -5.08 -6.11 -16.26
C VAL A 308 -5.80 -5.89 -17.59
N ALA A 309 -5.05 -5.54 -18.63
CA ALA A 309 -5.59 -5.17 -19.94
C ALA A 309 -6.49 -6.24 -20.58
N TYR A 310 -6.18 -7.52 -20.37
CA TYR A 310 -7.03 -8.59 -20.88
C TYR A 310 -8.41 -8.62 -20.18
N ARG A 311 -8.45 -8.40 -18.86
CA ARG A 311 -9.70 -8.38 -18.09
C ARG A 311 -10.56 -7.16 -18.44
N SER A 312 -9.93 -6.00 -18.64
CA SER A 312 -10.65 -4.78 -19.01
C SER A 312 -11.33 -4.84 -20.38
N SER A 313 -11.02 -5.84 -21.21
CA SER A 313 -11.72 -6.04 -22.48
C SER A 313 -13.16 -6.57 -22.35
N TYR A 314 -13.53 -7.13 -21.19
CA TYR A 314 -14.86 -7.72 -20.97
C TYR A 314 -15.56 -7.32 -19.66
N VAL A 315 -14.89 -6.57 -18.79
CA VAL A 315 -15.46 -5.94 -17.59
C VAL A 315 -14.87 -4.54 -17.41
N ASP A 316 -15.62 -3.64 -16.78
CA ASP A 316 -15.10 -2.34 -16.38
C ASP A 316 -14.66 -2.38 -14.93
N PHE A 317 -13.48 -1.84 -14.64
CA PHE A 317 -12.96 -1.72 -13.29
C PHE A 317 -13.15 -0.32 -12.72
N THR A 318 -13.29 -0.24 -11.41
CA THR A 318 -13.10 1.00 -10.67
C THR A 318 -11.64 1.42 -10.67
N LEU A 319 -11.35 2.65 -10.22
CA LEU A 319 -10.00 3.02 -9.83
C LEU A 319 -9.43 2.05 -8.79
N PRO A 320 -8.12 1.77 -8.82
CA PRO A 320 -7.49 0.83 -7.90
C PRO A 320 -7.48 1.39 -6.48
N TYR A 321 -7.68 0.50 -5.50
CA TYR A 321 -7.62 0.84 -4.07
C TYR A 321 -6.41 0.24 -3.35
N SER A 322 -5.55 -0.49 -4.08
CA SER A 322 -4.31 -1.07 -3.57
C SER A 322 -3.12 -0.68 -4.42
N GLU A 323 -1.93 -1.03 -3.93
CA GLU A 323 -0.71 -0.91 -4.69
C GLU A 323 -0.69 -1.81 -5.92
N SER A 324 0.13 -1.37 -6.87
CA SER A 324 0.15 -1.78 -8.26
C SER A 324 1.49 -2.42 -8.58
N GLY A 325 1.48 -3.62 -9.18
CA GLY A 325 2.66 -4.26 -9.75
C GLY A 325 2.99 -5.66 -9.21
N VAL A 326 3.74 -6.39 -10.02
CA VAL A 326 4.30 -7.73 -9.72
C VAL A 326 5.79 -7.60 -9.48
N THR A 327 6.29 -8.27 -8.44
CA THR A 327 7.72 -8.23 -8.08
C THR A 327 8.26 -9.62 -7.78
N MET A 328 9.58 -9.75 -7.82
CA MET A 328 10.29 -11.00 -7.56
C MET A 328 10.82 -11.01 -6.13
N VAL A 329 10.50 -12.07 -5.39
CA VAL A 329 11.01 -12.33 -4.04
C VAL A 329 12.05 -13.42 -4.09
N VAL A 330 13.20 -13.18 -3.47
CA VAL A 330 14.32 -14.12 -3.43
C VAL A 330 14.83 -14.32 -1.99
N LEU A 331 15.45 -15.47 -1.77
CA LEU A 331 16.18 -15.75 -0.54
C LEU A 331 17.45 -14.88 -0.45
N MET A 332 17.70 -14.30 0.71
CA MET A 332 18.96 -13.59 0.98
C MET A 332 20.09 -14.58 1.22
N LYS A 333 21.29 -14.31 0.67
CA LYS A 333 22.49 -15.10 1.01
C LYS A 333 22.86 -14.87 2.47
N ARG A 334 23.38 -15.92 3.10
CA ARG A 334 23.89 -15.86 4.48
C ARG A 334 24.96 -14.78 4.60
N ASP A 335 24.98 -14.15 5.76
CA ASP A 335 25.94 -13.12 6.13
C ASP A 335 27.39 -13.62 5.94
N GLU A 336 28.19 -12.86 5.19
CA GLU A 336 29.59 -13.22 4.93
C GLU A 336 30.44 -13.24 6.21
N ARG A 337 29.99 -12.60 7.30
CA ARG A 337 30.66 -12.63 8.61
C ARG A 337 30.81 -14.03 9.19
N ASP A 338 29.98 -14.99 8.78
CA ASP A 338 30.08 -16.38 9.24
C ASP A 338 31.16 -17.20 8.51
N ASN A 339 31.83 -16.62 7.50
CA ASN A 339 32.92 -17.31 6.82
C ASN A 339 34.21 -17.31 7.65
N MET A 340 34.73 -18.51 7.98
CA MET A 340 35.98 -18.70 8.72
C MET A 340 37.22 -18.09 8.04
N TRP A 341 37.17 -17.92 6.72
CA TRP A 341 38.26 -17.39 5.90
C TRP A 341 38.04 -15.93 5.48
N ILE A 342 37.17 -15.19 6.19
CA ILE A 342 36.86 -13.79 5.87
C ILE A 342 38.12 -12.90 5.81
N PHE A 343 39.16 -13.19 6.59
CA PHE A 343 40.43 -12.44 6.57
C PHE A 343 41.20 -12.50 5.24
N LEU A 344 40.92 -13.47 4.35
CA LEU A 344 41.55 -13.53 3.02
C LEU A 344 40.82 -12.71 1.95
N LYS A 345 39.54 -12.38 2.17
CA LYS A 345 38.67 -11.69 1.21
C LYS A 345 38.99 -10.21 0.93
N PRO A 346 39.56 -9.41 1.86
CA PRO A 346 39.79 -7.97 1.62
C PRO A 346 40.70 -7.68 0.43
N LEU A 347 41.59 -8.62 0.05
CA LEU A 347 42.44 -8.50 -1.12
C LEU A 347 42.07 -9.59 -2.13
N SER A 348 42.07 -9.24 -3.42
CA SER A 348 41.82 -10.22 -4.47
C SER A 348 42.93 -11.29 -4.50
N PRO A 349 42.64 -12.54 -4.92
CA PRO A 349 43.66 -13.59 -5.04
C PRO A 349 44.83 -13.19 -5.95
N LYS A 350 44.56 -12.40 -6.99
CA LYS A 350 45.59 -11.84 -7.88
C LYS A 350 46.54 -10.91 -7.12
N LEU A 351 45.99 -10.04 -6.26
CA LEU A 351 46.79 -9.11 -5.48
C LEU A 351 47.62 -9.84 -4.40
N TRP A 352 47.05 -10.86 -3.74
CA TRP A 352 47.81 -11.74 -2.84
C TRP A 352 49.02 -12.36 -3.54
N LEU A 353 48.83 -12.88 -4.74
CA LEU A 353 49.91 -13.48 -5.53
C LEU A 353 50.97 -12.46 -5.93
N VAL A 354 50.58 -11.28 -6.42
CA VAL A 354 51.52 -10.21 -6.80
C VAL A 354 52.32 -9.73 -5.60
N THR A 355 51.69 -9.53 -4.43
CA THR A 355 52.38 -9.14 -3.20
C THR A 355 53.38 -10.22 -2.76
N GLY A 356 53.00 -11.51 -2.86
CA GLY A 356 53.90 -12.62 -2.57
C GLY A 356 55.12 -12.65 -3.50
N VAL A 357 54.93 -12.48 -4.81
CA VAL A 357 56.03 -12.41 -5.78
C VAL A 357 56.92 -11.19 -5.52
N ALA A 358 56.34 -10.02 -5.29
CA ALA A 358 57.08 -8.79 -5.01
C ALA A 358 57.91 -8.90 -3.72
N PHE A 359 57.40 -9.62 -2.71
CA PHE A 359 58.14 -9.94 -1.49
C PHE A 359 59.39 -10.77 -1.78
N PHE A 360 59.28 -11.85 -2.57
CA PHE A 360 60.44 -12.67 -2.93
C PHE A 360 61.47 -11.90 -3.77
N VAL A 361 61.01 -11.09 -4.74
CA VAL A 361 61.89 -10.26 -5.57
C VAL A 361 62.64 -9.23 -4.73
N THR A 362 61.95 -8.58 -3.79
CA THR A 362 62.58 -7.58 -2.91
C THR A 362 63.56 -8.24 -1.94
N GLY A 363 63.21 -9.40 -1.36
CA GLY A 363 64.12 -10.18 -0.54
C GLY A 363 65.39 -10.60 -1.29
N LEU A 364 65.25 -11.03 -2.54
CA LEU A 364 66.39 -11.33 -3.42
C LEU A 364 67.23 -10.09 -3.73
N ALA A 365 66.60 -8.95 -4.02
CA ALA A 365 67.30 -7.69 -4.30
C ALA A 365 68.11 -7.22 -3.09
N VAL A 366 67.52 -7.26 -1.89
CA VAL A 366 68.22 -6.96 -0.63
C VAL A 366 69.37 -7.94 -0.41
N TRP A 367 69.14 -9.24 -0.63
CA TRP A 367 70.19 -10.26 -0.53
C TRP A 367 71.37 -9.92 -1.45
N VAL A 368 71.14 -9.66 -2.75
CA VAL A 368 72.22 -9.32 -3.69
C VAL A 368 73.00 -8.07 -3.25
N LEU A 369 72.30 -7.03 -2.79
CA LEU A 369 72.88 -5.74 -2.44
C LEU A 369 73.66 -5.75 -1.10
N GLU A 370 73.26 -6.58 -0.14
CA GLU A 370 73.92 -6.70 1.16
C GLU A 370 74.91 -7.87 1.24
N HIS A 371 74.84 -8.84 0.32
CA HIS A 371 75.68 -10.05 0.32
C HIS A 371 77.19 -9.74 0.37
N ARG A 372 77.60 -8.64 -0.26
CA ARG A 372 79.01 -8.24 -0.34
C ARG A 372 79.48 -7.44 0.87
N THR A 373 78.60 -6.67 1.50
CA THR A 373 78.94 -5.66 2.51
C THR A 373 78.67 -6.12 3.93
N ASN A 374 77.54 -6.76 4.19
CA ASN A 374 77.09 -7.04 5.54
C ASN A 374 77.43 -8.48 5.98
N THR A 375 78.09 -8.62 7.14
CA THR A 375 78.48 -9.93 7.69
C THR A 375 77.30 -10.75 8.23
N GLU A 376 76.15 -10.13 8.51
CA GLU A 376 74.93 -10.81 9.01
C GLU A 376 74.21 -11.61 7.90
N PHE A 377 74.43 -11.26 6.63
CA PHE A 377 73.88 -11.98 5.46
C PHE A 377 74.84 -13.07 4.91
N ARG A 378 75.91 -13.40 5.64
CA ARG A 378 76.88 -14.46 5.30
C ARG A 378 76.70 -15.69 6.20
N GLY A 379 76.61 -16.89 5.61
CA GLY A 379 76.42 -18.16 6.34
C GLY A 379 76.32 -19.36 5.39
N THR A 380 75.95 -20.55 5.91
CA THR A 380 75.62 -21.71 5.07
C THR A 380 74.35 -21.45 4.25
N PRO A 381 74.18 -22.05 3.04
CA PRO A 381 73.06 -21.73 2.14
C PRO A 381 71.67 -21.85 2.79
N GLU A 382 71.50 -22.81 3.71
CA GLU A 382 70.25 -23.02 4.45
C GLU A 382 69.97 -21.92 5.48
N GLN A 383 71.00 -21.40 6.15
CA GLN A 383 70.87 -20.29 7.09
C GLN A 383 70.59 -18.97 6.37
N GLN A 384 71.20 -18.76 5.20
CA GLN A 384 71.02 -17.54 4.40
C GLN A 384 69.60 -17.39 3.87
N LEU A 385 69.00 -18.47 3.37
CA LEU A 385 67.61 -18.44 2.90
C LEU A 385 66.66 -18.13 4.07
N GLY A 386 66.94 -18.68 5.25
CA GLY A 386 66.20 -18.39 6.48
C GLY A 386 66.28 -16.93 6.90
N THR A 387 67.49 -16.32 6.90
CA THR A 387 67.68 -14.91 7.26
C THR A 387 67.03 -13.96 6.26
N VAL A 388 67.11 -14.24 4.94
CA VAL A 388 66.47 -13.40 3.91
C VAL A 388 64.94 -13.47 3.99
N MET A 389 64.37 -14.66 4.18
CA MET A 389 62.93 -14.82 4.35
C MET A 389 62.45 -14.18 5.65
N TRP A 390 63.20 -14.33 6.74
CA TRP A 390 62.89 -13.71 8.03
C TRP A 390 62.98 -12.19 7.99
N PHE A 391 64.07 -11.64 7.43
CA PHE A 391 64.24 -10.20 7.24
C PHE A 391 63.11 -9.60 6.40
N SER A 392 62.81 -10.22 5.26
CA SER A 392 61.71 -9.78 4.39
C SER A 392 60.38 -9.82 5.15
N PHE A 393 60.09 -10.88 5.90
CA PHE A 393 58.86 -10.99 6.70
C PHE A 393 58.78 -9.95 7.82
N SER A 394 59.90 -9.68 8.49
CA SER A 394 60.05 -8.63 9.49
C SER A 394 59.73 -7.23 8.95
N THR A 395 60.02 -6.96 7.66
CA THR A 395 59.62 -5.68 7.03
C THR A 395 58.12 -5.55 6.82
N LEU A 396 57.37 -6.65 6.65
CA LEU A 396 55.91 -6.64 6.50
C LEU A 396 55.18 -6.24 7.80
N VAL A 397 55.75 -6.58 8.95
CA VAL A 397 55.15 -6.36 10.28
C VAL A 397 55.78 -5.14 11.00
N PHE A 398 56.54 -4.32 10.28
CA PHE A 398 57.30 -3.17 10.84
C PHE A 398 58.26 -3.55 12.00
N ALA A 399 58.72 -4.81 12.04
CA ALA A 399 59.62 -5.34 13.06
C ALA A 399 61.08 -5.36 12.55
N HIS A 400 61.69 -4.18 12.41
CA HIS A 400 63.07 -4.07 11.90
C HIS A 400 64.12 -4.49 12.93
N ARG A 401 64.84 -5.59 12.66
CA ARG A 401 65.87 -6.11 13.57
C ARG A 401 67.31 -5.91 13.04
N GLU A 402 67.50 -5.95 11.72
CA GLU A 402 68.82 -5.86 11.09
C GLU A 402 68.99 -4.50 10.38
N ARG A 403 70.14 -3.85 10.57
CA ARG A 403 70.41 -2.52 9.99
C ARG A 403 71.12 -2.68 8.65
N PRO A 404 70.54 -2.24 7.52
CA PRO A 404 71.21 -2.31 6.22
C PRO A 404 72.40 -1.34 6.19
N GLU A 405 73.55 -1.82 5.71
CA GLU A 405 74.77 -1.02 5.63
C GLU A 405 74.86 -0.24 4.31
N ASN A 406 74.34 -0.82 3.20
CA ASN A 406 74.41 -0.22 1.87
C ASN A 406 73.30 0.83 1.66
N ASN A 407 73.69 2.01 1.16
CA ASN A 407 72.75 3.10 0.89
C ASN A 407 71.74 2.76 -0.24
N LEU A 408 72.10 1.90 -1.20
CA LEU A 408 71.17 1.42 -2.23
C LEU A 408 70.11 0.48 -1.64
N THR A 409 70.48 -0.37 -0.69
CA THR A 409 69.52 -1.20 0.06
C THR A 409 68.54 -0.34 0.83
N LYS A 410 69.01 0.73 1.50
CA LYS A 410 68.14 1.67 2.21
C LYS A 410 67.10 2.30 1.27
N PHE A 411 67.49 2.68 0.06
CA PHE A 411 66.56 3.24 -0.93
C PHE A 411 65.50 2.23 -1.37
N VAL A 412 65.90 1.01 -1.74
CA VAL A 412 64.96 -0.08 -2.11
C VAL A 412 64.02 -0.40 -0.94
N LEU A 413 64.55 -0.43 0.28
CA LEU A 413 63.79 -0.71 1.50
C LEU A 413 62.78 0.40 1.82
N ILE A 414 63.12 1.68 1.64
CA ILE A 414 62.18 2.80 1.83
C ILE A 414 60.98 2.69 0.89
N ILE A 415 61.22 2.40 -0.40
CA ILE A 415 60.14 2.21 -1.38
C ILE A 415 59.29 0.99 -1.02
N TRP A 416 59.92 -0.12 -0.64
CA TRP A 416 59.22 -1.33 -0.23
C TRP A 416 58.35 -1.11 1.00
N ILE A 417 58.87 -0.44 2.03
CA ILE A 417 58.10 -0.08 3.23
C ILE A 417 56.89 0.78 2.88
N PHE A 418 57.03 1.73 1.95
CA PHE A 418 55.90 2.53 1.49
C PHE A 418 54.81 1.68 0.81
N VAL A 419 55.20 0.75 -0.07
CA VAL A 419 54.26 -0.19 -0.70
C VAL A 419 53.54 -1.06 0.34
N VAL A 420 54.29 -1.64 1.28
CA VAL A 420 53.75 -2.46 2.37
C VAL A 420 52.78 -1.67 3.25
N LEU A 421 53.11 -0.42 3.57
CA LEU A 421 52.25 0.47 4.35
C LEU A 421 50.91 0.70 3.66
N ILE A 422 50.92 1.02 2.35
CA ILE A 422 49.68 1.24 1.59
C ILE A 422 48.83 -0.05 1.54
N ILE A 423 49.47 -1.21 1.32
CA ILE A 423 48.77 -2.51 1.30
C ILE A 423 48.16 -2.82 2.67
N SER A 424 48.92 -2.62 3.75
CA SER A 424 48.44 -2.88 5.12
C SER A 424 47.29 -1.96 5.52
N GLN A 425 47.37 -0.67 5.20
CA GLN A 425 46.30 0.30 5.50
C GLN A 425 45.04 -0.02 4.69
N SER A 426 45.19 -0.35 3.41
CA SER A 426 44.07 -0.73 2.53
C SER A 426 43.42 -2.03 2.98
N TYR A 427 44.21 -3.00 3.44
CA TYR A 427 43.74 -4.26 4.02
C TYR A 427 42.91 -4.01 5.28
N THR A 428 43.44 -3.24 6.24
CA THR A 428 42.75 -2.92 7.50
C THR A 428 41.45 -2.17 7.24
N ALA A 429 41.45 -1.18 6.35
CA ALA A 429 40.25 -0.43 5.99
C ALA A 429 39.17 -1.29 5.33
N SER A 430 39.57 -2.16 4.40
CA SER A 430 38.64 -3.06 3.68
C SER A 430 38.07 -4.14 4.60
N LEU A 431 38.90 -4.71 5.49
CA LEU A 431 38.45 -5.68 6.48
C LEU A 431 37.50 -5.03 7.50
N ALA A 432 37.84 -3.83 8.00
CA ALA A 432 36.96 -3.08 8.91
C ALA A 432 35.60 -2.77 8.26
N SER A 433 35.58 -2.33 7.00
CA SER A 433 34.34 -2.10 6.24
C SER A 433 33.49 -3.37 6.09
N MET A 434 34.12 -4.52 5.78
CA MET A 434 33.42 -5.81 5.66
C MET A 434 32.84 -6.31 7.00
N LEU A 435 33.50 -6.02 8.12
CA LEU A 435 33.02 -6.42 9.45
C LEU A 435 31.93 -5.49 10.00
N THR A 436 31.90 -4.24 9.55
CA THR A 436 30.96 -3.21 10.02
C THR A 436 29.69 -3.11 9.19
N VAL A 437 29.77 -3.27 7.86
CA VAL A 437 28.62 -3.16 6.97
C VAL A 437 28.03 -4.54 6.70
N GLN A 438 26.79 -4.76 7.13
CA GLN A 438 26.01 -5.94 6.74
C GLN A 438 25.68 -5.86 5.25
N ARG A 439 26.54 -6.41 4.39
CA ARG A 439 26.22 -6.55 2.97
C ARG A 439 25.42 -7.84 2.75
N MET A 440 24.12 -7.77 3.04
CA MET A 440 23.21 -8.84 2.63
C MET A 440 23.06 -8.78 1.11
N HIS A 441 23.47 -9.84 0.41
CA HIS A 441 23.31 -9.94 -1.03
C HIS A 441 22.16 -10.90 -1.35
N PRO A 442 21.27 -10.57 -2.28
CA PRO A 442 20.24 -11.52 -2.70
C PRO A 442 20.86 -12.72 -3.42
N ALA A 443 20.17 -13.87 -3.39
CA ALA A 443 20.63 -15.07 -4.08
C ALA A 443 20.73 -14.85 -5.60
N PHE A 444 19.73 -14.16 -6.16
CA PHE A 444 19.59 -13.79 -7.57
C PHE A 444 19.24 -12.31 -7.67
N VAL A 445 19.88 -11.60 -8.60
CA VAL A 445 19.64 -10.15 -8.80
C VAL A 445 18.69 -9.89 -9.97
N ASP A 446 18.76 -10.73 -11.00
CA ASP A 446 18.05 -10.53 -12.25
C ASP A 446 17.33 -11.81 -12.70
N VAL A 447 16.20 -11.62 -13.37
CA VAL A 447 15.37 -12.68 -13.94
C VAL A 447 16.13 -13.42 -15.04
N THR A 448 16.99 -12.73 -15.77
CA THR A 448 17.82 -13.33 -16.83
C THR A 448 18.79 -14.39 -16.31
N GLU A 449 19.27 -14.25 -15.07
CA GLU A 449 20.12 -15.24 -14.41
C GLU A 449 19.35 -16.53 -14.11
N ILE A 450 18.08 -16.41 -13.74
CA ILE A 450 17.19 -17.53 -13.46
C ILE A 450 16.86 -18.29 -14.75
N GLN A 451 16.55 -17.56 -15.83
CA GLN A 451 16.27 -18.12 -17.15
C GLN A 451 17.47 -18.87 -17.71
N ARG A 452 18.66 -18.25 -17.69
CA ARG A 452 19.88 -18.83 -18.25
C ARG A 452 20.26 -20.16 -17.59
N ASN A 453 19.97 -20.30 -16.30
CA ASN A 453 20.28 -21.50 -15.52
C ASN A 453 19.11 -22.50 -15.44
N ASN A 454 17.98 -22.22 -16.10
CA ASN A 454 16.76 -23.05 -16.07
C ASN A 454 16.26 -23.37 -14.65
N TYR A 455 16.30 -22.41 -13.73
CA TYR A 455 15.78 -22.62 -12.37
C TYR A 455 14.26 -22.47 -12.28
N SER A 456 13.62 -23.30 -11.44
CA SER A 456 12.17 -23.19 -11.20
C SER A 456 11.82 -21.90 -10.47
N VAL A 457 10.69 -21.29 -10.84
CA VAL A 457 10.10 -20.09 -10.22
C VAL A 457 8.71 -20.41 -9.69
N GLY A 458 8.37 -19.82 -8.55
CA GLY A 458 7.05 -19.95 -7.94
C GLY A 458 6.13 -18.80 -8.31
N HIS A 459 4.83 -19.08 -8.35
CA HIS A 459 3.79 -18.06 -8.39
C HIS A 459 2.58 -18.52 -7.59
N GLN A 460 1.70 -17.56 -7.26
CA GLN A 460 0.47 -17.86 -6.55
C GLN A 460 -0.51 -18.68 -7.42
N LYS A 461 -1.19 -19.64 -6.81
CA LYS A 461 -2.25 -20.44 -7.44
C LYS A 461 -3.44 -19.56 -7.82
N ASP A 462 -4.03 -19.84 -8.99
CA ASP A 462 -5.19 -19.13 -9.58
C ASP A 462 -4.95 -17.64 -9.86
N SER A 463 -3.68 -17.20 -9.89
CA SER A 463 -3.28 -15.83 -10.22
C SER A 463 -2.95 -15.66 -11.70
N PHE A 464 -3.15 -14.44 -12.21
CA PHE A 464 -2.76 -14.04 -13.57
C PHE A 464 -1.23 -14.05 -13.76
N VAL A 465 -0.46 -14.07 -12.67
CA VAL A 465 1.01 -14.06 -12.68
C VAL A 465 1.57 -15.23 -13.50
N LYS A 466 0.88 -16.38 -13.56
CA LYS A 466 1.27 -17.51 -14.42
C LYS A 466 1.34 -17.11 -15.89
N ASP A 467 0.27 -16.48 -16.39
CA ASP A 467 0.19 -16.05 -17.79
C ASP A 467 1.14 -14.89 -18.06
N PHE A 468 1.34 -14.00 -17.09
CA PHE A 468 2.34 -12.94 -17.14
C PHE A 468 3.77 -13.51 -17.29
N LEU A 469 4.16 -14.47 -16.46
CA LEU A 469 5.48 -15.12 -16.53
C LEU A 469 5.71 -15.80 -17.89
N LYS A 470 4.66 -16.39 -18.48
CA LYS A 470 4.75 -17.04 -19.80
C LYS A 470 4.82 -16.05 -20.95
N LYS A 471 4.00 -15.00 -20.95
CA LYS A 471 3.82 -14.11 -22.11
C LYS A 471 4.80 -12.93 -22.13
N GLU A 472 5.11 -12.37 -20.97
CA GLU A 472 5.95 -11.16 -20.85
C GLU A 472 7.40 -11.51 -20.52
N LEU A 473 7.62 -12.63 -19.81
CA LEU A 473 8.94 -13.07 -19.36
C LEU A 473 9.39 -14.40 -19.99
N ASP A 474 8.67 -14.92 -21.00
CA ASP A 474 9.03 -16.10 -21.79
C ASP A 474 9.46 -17.34 -20.97
N PHE A 475 8.86 -17.54 -19.78
CA PHE A 475 9.13 -18.74 -18.98
C PHE A 475 8.43 -19.98 -19.53
N ASN A 476 9.14 -21.10 -19.55
CA ASN A 476 8.58 -22.41 -19.87
C ASN A 476 7.68 -22.94 -18.73
N ASP A 477 6.59 -23.62 -19.08
CA ASP A 477 5.62 -24.14 -18.10
C ASP A 477 6.24 -25.15 -17.12
N THR A 478 7.28 -25.88 -17.56
CA THR A 478 8.02 -26.84 -16.71
C THR A 478 8.83 -26.16 -15.60
N MET A 479 9.09 -24.86 -15.71
CA MET A 479 9.82 -24.08 -14.71
C MET A 479 8.87 -23.44 -13.68
N LEU A 480 7.58 -23.38 -13.97
CA LEU A 480 6.59 -22.73 -13.11
C LEU A 480 6.07 -23.69 -12.05
N ARG A 481 6.00 -23.22 -10.81
CA ARG A 481 5.41 -23.95 -9.70
C ARG A 481 4.35 -23.12 -9.00
N GLU A 482 3.24 -23.76 -8.72
CA GLU A 482 2.08 -23.10 -8.12
C GLU A 482 2.07 -23.33 -6.61
N TYR A 483 1.79 -22.27 -5.86
CA TYR A 483 1.73 -22.30 -4.40
C TYR A 483 0.51 -21.52 -3.92
N SER A 484 -0.14 -22.00 -2.86
CA SER A 484 -1.41 -21.42 -2.38
C SER A 484 -1.26 -20.60 -1.12
N THR A 485 -0.24 -20.88 -0.29
CA THR A 485 -0.10 -20.31 1.05
C THR A 485 1.24 -19.59 1.25
N PRO A 486 1.31 -18.58 2.13
CA PRO A 486 2.57 -17.94 2.51
C PRO A 486 3.60 -18.92 3.11
N GLU A 487 3.15 -19.98 3.78
CA GLU A 487 4.01 -21.03 4.33
C GLU A 487 4.68 -21.85 3.22
N GLU A 488 3.94 -22.22 2.18
CA GLU A 488 4.51 -22.88 1.01
C GLU A 488 5.54 -22.00 0.30
N PHE A 489 5.29 -20.68 0.23
CA PHE A 489 6.26 -19.72 -0.29
C PHE A 489 7.56 -19.76 0.52
N HIS A 490 7.44 -19.79 1.85
CA HIS A 490 8.58 -19.87 2.76
C HIS A 490 9.40 -21.14 2.53
N ASP A 491 8.74 -22.30 2.47
CA ASP A 491 9.39 -23.60 2.32
C ASP A 491 10.06 -23.74 0.96
N ALA A 492 9.41 -23.26 -0.10
CA ALA A 492 9.91 -23.29 -1.47
C ALA A 492 11.15 -22.41 -1.65
N LEU A 493 11.12 -21.16 -1.15
CA LEU A 493 12.26 -20.25 -1.21
C LEU A 493 13.42 -20.69 -0.29
N SER A 494 13.11 -21.22 0.89
CA SER A 494 14.13 -21.68 1.85
C SER A 494 14.87 -22.92 1.37
N SER A 495 14.19 -23.80 0.64
CA SER A 495 14.81 -25.00 0.04
C SER A 495 15.77 -24.64 -1.09
N GLY A 496 15.46 -23.58 -1.84
CA GLY A 496 16.24 -23.12 -2.99
C GLY A 496 16.19 -24.07 -4.20
N PRO A 497 16.68 -23.64 -5.37
CA PRO A 497 16.49 -24.37 -6.62
C PRO A 497 17.22 -25.71 -6.66
N HIS A 498 18.33 -25.85 -5.95
CA HIS A 498 19.16 -27.07 -5.96
C HIS A 498 18.59 -28.22 -5.13
N LYS A 499 17.69 -27.95 -4.17
CA LYS A 499 17.10 -28.98 -3.29
C LYS A 499 15.63 -29.24 -3.59
N GLY A 500 15.20 -28.91 -4.81
CA GLY A 500 13.82 -29.08 -5.24
C GLY A 500 12.86 -27.95 -4.83
N GLY A 501 13.37 -26.81 -4.34
CA GLY A 501 12.60 -25.57 -4.16
C GLY A 501 12.60 -24.69 -5.41
N VAL A 502 12.43 -23.38 -5.22
CA VAL A 502 12.43 -22.38 -6.30
C VAL A 502 13.55 -21.35 -6.11
N ALA A 503 14.01 -20.76 -7.21
CA ALA A 503 14.98 -19.66 -7.19
C ALA A 503 14.34 -18.35 -6.72
N ALA A 504 13.10 -18.10 -7.16
CA ALA A 504 12.35 -16.90 -6.84
C ALA A 504 10.84 -17.17 -6.86
N ILE A 505 10.08 -16.30 -6.21
CA ILE A 505 8.62 -16.26 -6.30
C ILE A 505 8.20 -14.91 -6.89
N PHE A 506 7.33 -14.95 -7.90
CA PHE A 506 6.70 -13.76 -8.46
C PHE A 506 5.29 -13.66 -7.92
N ASP A 507 4.97 -12.51 -7.34
CA ASP A 507 3.62 -12.22 -6.86
C ASP A 507 3.38 -10.70 -6.80
N GLU A 508 2.14 -10.33 -6.58
CA GLU A 508 1.70 -8.95 -6.48
C GLU A 508 2.21 -8.29 -5.19
N ILE A 509 2.57 -7.00 -5.26
CA ILE A 509 3.20 -6.29 -4.13
C ILE A 509 2.43 -6.43 -2.81
N PRO A 510 1.09 -6.31 -2.74
CA PRO A 510 0.38 -6.46 -1.47
C PRO A 510 0.61 -7.81 -0.79
N TYR A 511 0.60 -8.91 -1.55
CA TYR A 511 0.87 -10.25 -1.01
C TYR A 511 2.34 -10.40 -0.60
N VAL A 512 3.25 -9.89 -1.42
CA VAL A 512 4.69 -9.91 -1.13
C VAL A 512 5.01 -9.15 0.15
N ARG A 513 4.47 -7.95 0.34
CA ARG A 513 4.65 -7.18 1.57
C ARG A 513 4.15 -7.95 2.79
N ARG A 514 2.95 -8.52 2.68
CA ARG A 514 2.39 -9.35 3.76
C ARG A 514 3.29 -10.56 4.10
N PHE A 515 3.86 -11.20 3.09
CA PHE A 515 4.82 -12.29 3.26
C PHE A 515 6.13 -11.79 3.91
N LEU A 516 6.66 -10.65 3.48
CA LEU A 516 7.86 -10.06 4.07
C LEU A 516 7.65 -9.61 5.51
N ASP A 517 6.51 -9.04 5.87
CA ASP A 517 6.21 -8.67 7.27
C ASP A 517 6.20 -9.90 8.20
N LYS A 518 5.89 -11.07 7.66
CA LYS A 518 5.90 -12.33 8.41
C LYS A 518 7.29 -12.93 8.57
N TYR A 519 8.18 -12.78 7.57
CA TYR A 519 9.48 -13.47 7.50
C TYR A 519 10.72 -12.56 7.43
N CYS A 520 10.52 -11.25 7.46
CA CYS A 520 11.43 -10.11 7.64
C CYS A 520 12.85 -10.22 7.06
N SER A 521 13.73 -10.97 7.71
CA SER A 521 15.18 -10.93 7.47
C SER A 521 15.71 -12.00 6.51
N LYS A 522 14.86 -12.93 6.05
CA LYS A 522 15.29 -14.05 5.19
C LYS A 522 15.10 -13.79 3.69
N PHE A 523 14.17 -12.91 3.32
CA PHE A 523 13.75 -12.71 1.94
C PHE A 523 13.74 -11.22 1.60
N GLN A 524 13.87 -10.91 0.32
CA GLN A 524 13.83 -9.53 -0.16
C GLN A 524 13.17 -9.46 -1.54
N MET A 525 12.47 -8.34 -1.80
CA MET A 525 12.05 -7.94 -3.15
C MET A 525 13.27 -7.49 -3.96
N VAL A 526 13.44 -8.04 -5.16
CA VAL A 526 14.60 -7.78 -6.03
C VAL A 526 14.15 -7.67 -7.48
N GLY A 527 14.87 -6.88 -8.28
CA GLY A 527 14.57 -6.68 -9.70
C GLY A 527 13.55 -5.57 -9.95
N PRO A 528 13.16 -5.37 -11.23
CA PRO A 528 12.17 -4.37 -11.58
C PRO A 528 10.78 -4.77 -11.10
N THR A 529 9.99 -3.77 -10.69
CA THR A 529 8.54 -3.94 -10.51
C THR A 529 7.88 -3.91 -11.89
N TYR A 530 7.21 -4.99 -12.25
CA TYR A 530 6.45 -5.06 -13.50
C TYR A 530 5.11 -4.36 -13.30
N GLN A 531 4.85 -3.35 -14.14
CA GLN A 531 3.68 -2.49 -13.98
C GLN A 531 2.40 -3.27 -14.32
N THR A 532 1.54 -3.38 -13.32
CA THR A 532 0.12 -3.74 -13.42
C THR A 532 -0.65 -2.70 -12.62
N ASP A 533 -1.95 -2.54 -12.84
CA ASP A 533 -2.74 -1.77 -11.87
C ASP A 533 -2.97 -2.59 -10.59
N GLY A 534 -3.44 -1.93 -9.55
CA GLY A 534 -3.78 -2.55 -8.27
C GLY A 534 -5.10 -3.32 -8.30
N PHE A 535 -5.62 -3.62 -7.12
CA PHE A 535 -6.92 -4.24 -6.95
C PHE A 535 -8.04 -3.25 -7.25
N GLY A 536 -9.05 -3.69 -8.01
CA GLY A 536 -10.23 -2.91 -8.33
C GLY A 536 -11.51 -3.76 -8.25
N PHE A 537 -12.65 -3.09 -8.08
CA PHE A 537 -13.95 -3.75 -8.17
C PHE A 537 -14.37 -3.81 -9.64
N ALA A 538 -14.95 -4.93 -10.05
CA ALA A 538 -15.36 -5.15 -11.43
C ALA A 538 -16.87 -5.06 -11.60
N PHE A 539 -17.28 -4.39 -12.66
CA PHE A 539 -18.67 -4.20 -13.05
C PHE A 539 -18.87 -4.60 -14.53
N PRO A 540 -20.12 -4.81 -14.97
CA PRO A 540 -20.42 -4.97 -16.39
C PRO A 540 -19.90 -3.78 -17.19
N LEU A 541 -19.48 -4.03 -18.44
CA LEU A 541 -19.09 -2.97 -19.38
C LEU A 541 -20.17 -1.87 -19.46
N ASN A 542 -19.72 -0.62 -19.46
CA ASN A 542 -20.50 0.61 -19.45
C ASN A 542 -21.41 0.79 -18.22
N SER A 543 -21.06 0.18 -17.08
CA SER A 543 -21.84 0.35 -15.86
C SER A 543 -21.71 1.78 -15.30
N PRO A 544 -22.83 2.50 -15.04
CA PRO A 544 -22.78 3.85 -14.47
C PRO A 544 -22.21 3.85 -13.04
N LEU A 545 -22.27 2.71 -12.34
CA LEU A 545 -21.77 2.55 -10.97
C LEU A 545 -20.25 2.73 -10.88
N VAL A 546 -19.50 2.42 -11.94
CA VAL A 546 -18.03 2.49 -11.93
C VAL A 546 -17.56 3.90 -11.56
N SER A 547 -18.20 4.93 -12.11
CA SER A 547 -17.85 6.32 -11.84
C SER A 547 -18.13 6.74 -10.40
N HIS A 548 -19.25 6.27 -9.82
CA HIS A 548 -19.62 6.55 -8.44
C HIS A 548 -18.71 5.83 -7.45
N PHE A 549 -18.46 4.54 -7.67
CA PHE A 549 -17.55 3.74 -6.85
C PHE A 549 -16.12 4.25 -6.93
N SER A 550 -15.63 4.64 -8.10
CA SER A 550 -14.26 5.18 -8.25
C SER A 550 -14.06 6.47 -7.45
N ARG A 551 -15.04 7.38 -7.46
CA ARG A 551 -14.98 8.61 -6.64
C ARG A 551 -15.05 8.32 -5.14
N ALA A 552 -15.87 7.34 -4.75
CA ALA A 552 -15.97 6.93 -3.36
C ALA A 552 -14.70 6.19 -2.88
N ILE A 553 -14.06 5.38 -3.73
CA ILE A 553 -12.74 4.77 -3.47
C ILE A 553 -11.71 5.86 -3.22
N LEU A 554 -11.62 6.87 -4.07
CA LEU A 554 -10.68 7.99 -3.87
C LEU A 554 -10.90 8.67 -2.53
N ASN A 555 -12.15 8.93 -2.14
CA ASN A 555 -12.47 9.51 -0.84
C ASN A 555 -12.00 8.64 0.34
N VAL A 556 -12.13 7.31 0.24
CA VAL A 556 -11.63 6.37 1.26
C VAL A 556 -10.10 6.28 1.26
N THR A 557 -9.45 6.27 0.10
CA THR A 557 -8.00 6.09 -0.03
C THR A 557 -7.21 7.35 0.29
N GLU A 558 -7.77 8.53 0.01
CA GLU A 558 -7.17 9.83 0.35
C GLU A 558 -7.30 10.14 1.86
N ASP A 559 -8.30 9.56 2.52
CA ASP A 559 -8.47 9.63 3.98
C ASP A 559 -7.54 8.62 4.67
N HIS A 560 -6.35 9.09 5.04
CA HIS A 560 -5.31 8.28 5.66
C HIS A 560 -5.80 7.58 6.95
N ASP A 561 -6.58 8.26 7.79
CA ASP A 561 -7.05 7.70 9.06
C ASP A 561 -8.03 6.56 8.83
N LYS A 562 -8.98 6.71 7.90
CA LYS A 562 -9.88 5.62 7.52
C LYS A 562 -9.12 4.44 6.94
N MET A 563 -8.20 4.69 6.02
CA MET A 563 -7.43 3.62 5.38
C MET A 563 -6.56 2.86 6.40
N GLU A 564 -5.94 3.56 7.35
CA GLU A 564 -5.17 2.93 8.43
C GLU A 564 -6.03 2.09 9.37
N VAL A 565 -7.27 2.52 9.66
CA VAL A 565 -8.22 1.70 10.42
C VAL A 565 -8.57 0.41 9.65
N ILE A 566 -8.83 0.51 8.35
CA ILE A 566 -9.14 -0.65 7.49
C ILE A 566 -7.95 -1.63 7.43
N LYS A 567 -6.73 -1.12 7.21
CA LYS A 567 -5.52 -1.93 7.21
C LYS A 567 -5.30 -2.60 8.56
N ARG A 568 -5.42 -1.87 9.67
CA ARG A 568 -5.23 -2.42 11.03
C ARG A 568 -6.25 -3.49 11.37
N LYS A 569 -7.51 -3.31 10.96
CA LYS A 569 -8.58 -4.31 11.15
C LYS A 569 -8.31 -5.59 10.35
N SER A 570 -7.74 -5.47 9.17
CA SER A 570 -7.53 -6.59 8.23
C SER A 570 -6.21 -7.33 8.46
N PHE A 571 -5.12 -6.59 8.68
CA PHE A 571 -3.76 -7.13 8.79
C PHE A 571 -3.22 -7.16 10.22
N GLY A 572 -3.90 -6.51 11.19
CA GLY A 572 -3.41 -6.34 12.55
C GLY A 572 -2.45 -5.14 12.68
N ARG A 573 -1.68 -5.12 13.77
CA ARG A 573 -0.62 -4.11 13.97
C ARG A 573 0.56 -4.46 13.06
N GLU A 574 1.08 -3.50 12.29
CA GLU A 574 2.32 -3.68 11.52
C GLU A 574 3.41 -4.19 12.46
N ILE A 575 3.88 -5.41 12.19
CA ILE A 575 5.04 -5.96 12.88
C ILE A 575 6.22 -5.33 12.16
N THR A 576 6.75 -4.23 12.69
CA THR A 576 8.01 -3.71 12.19
C THR A 576 9.07 -4.79 12.40
N CYS A 577 9.78 -5.12 11.34
CA CYS A 577 10.83 -6.15 11.38
C CYS A 577 11.97 -5.84 12.37
N GLU A 578 12.00 -4.64 12.95
CA GLU A 578 12.85 -4.27 14.09
C GLU A 578 12.45 -4.99 15.38
N ASP A 579 11.16 -5.27 15.62
CA ASP A 579 10.66 -5.90 16.86
C ASP A 579 10.94 -7.42 16.93
N ARG A 580 11.29 -8.05 15.80
CA ARG A 580 11.60 -9.50 15.69
C ARG A 580 12.99 -9.79 15.12
N GLY A 581 13.86 -8.78 15.06
CA GLY A 581 15.28 -9.07 14.90
C GLY A 581 15.71 -10.03 16.02
N PRO A 582 16.58 -11.02 15.76
CA PRO A 582 17.27 -11.65 16.89
C PRO A 582 17.86 -10.50 17.68
N GLU A 583 17.51 -10.41 18.97
CA GLU A 583 18.01 -9.41 19.93
C GLU A 583 19.32 -8.90 19.41
N THR A 584 19.37 -7.62 19.01
CA THR A 584 20.56 -6.90 18.53
C THR A 584 21.81 -7.63 19.00
N SER A 585 22.23 -8.63 18.22
CA SER A 585 23.31 -9.50 18.68
C SER A 585 24.46 -8.55 18.52
N SER A 586 24.94 -8.11 19.68
CA SER A 586 25.85 -7.01 19.89
C SER A 586 26.83 -6.92 18.74
N GLY A 587 27.17 -5.71 18.30
CA GLY A 587 28.19 -5.46 17.27
C GLY A 587 29.59 -6.00 17.60
N GLY A 588 29.72 -6.96 18.51
CA GLY A 588 30.90 -7.75 18.79
C GLY A 588 31.25 -8.70 17.64
N LEU A 589 32.54 -8.81 17.42
CA LEU A 589 33.15 -9.72 16.46
C LEU A 589 32.86 -11.17 16.85
N ARG A 590 32.43 -12.00 15.89
CA ARG A 590 32.15 -13.42 16.14
C ARG A 590 33.44 -14.24 16.14
N LEU A 591 33.54 -15.22 17.05
CA LEU A 591 34.65 -16.17 17.08
C LEU A 591 34.77 -16.97 15.77
N SER A 592 33.64 -17.27 15.12
CA SER A 592 33.60 -17.98 13.83
C SER A 592 34.38 -17.26 12.74
N SER A 593 34.37 -15.93 12.71
CA SER A 593 35.08 -15.10 11.73
C SER A 593 36.61 -15.19 11.87
N PHE A 594 37.13 -15.48 13.07
CA PHE A 594 38.57 -15.55 13.36
C PHE A 594 39.08 -16.98 13.56
N ALA A 595 38.21 -17.98 13.53
CA ALA A 595 38.56 -19.39 13.80
C ALA A 595 39.69 -19.91 12.88
N GLY A 596 39.75 -19.47 11.61
CA GLY A 596 40.79 -19.85 10.67
C GLY A 596 42.19 -19.38 11.09
N LEU A 597 42.31 -18.17 11.67
CA LEU A 597 43.58 -17.64 12.16
C LEU A 597 44.08 -18.41 13.40
N PHE A 598 43.19 -18.72 14.33
CA PHE A 598 43.53 -19.55 15.49
C PHE A 598 43.95 -20.96 15.08
N LEU A 599 43.31 -21.55 14.06
CA LEU A 599 43.66 -22.85 13.53
C LEU A 599 45.06 -22.87 12.91
N ILE A 600 45.41 -21.86 12.10
CA ILE A 600 46.76 -21.74 11.51
C ILE A 600 47.83 -21.62 12.60
N SER A 601 47.60 -20.74 13.58
CA SER A 601 48.54 -20.53 14.70
C SER A 601 48.72 -21.80 15.55
N GLY A 602 47.62 -22.50 15.84
CA GLY A 602 47.63 -23.76 16.58
C GLY A 602 48.43 -24.84 15.85
N VAL A 603 48.18 -25.03 14.54
CA VAL A 603 48.90 -26.03 13.72
C VAL A 603 50.39 -25.69 13.62
N ALA A 604 50.75 -24.42 13.40
CA ALA A 604 52.14 -23.99 13.33
C ALA A 604 52.88 -24.22 14.67
N SER A 605 52.24 -23.91 15.80
CA SER A 605 52.82 -24.09 17.13
C SER A 605 53.00 -25.56 17.48
N ILE A 606 51.98 -26.39 17.24
CA ILE A 606 52.02 -27.83 17.51
C ILE A 606 53.05 -28.51 16.60
N SER A 607 53.10 -28.18 15.32
CA SER A 607 54.08 -28.77 14.38
C SER A 607 55.51 -28.38 14.73
N SER A 608 55.76 -27.11 15.10
CA SER A 608 57.09 -26.66 15.55
C SER A 608 57.52 -27.39 16.84
N LEU A 609 56.62 -27.49 17.82
CA LEU A 609 56.87 -28.18 19.08
C LEU A 609 57.09 -29.69 18.86
N LEU A 610 56.34 -30.31 17.96
CA LEU A 610 56.50 -31.71 17.58
C LEU A 610 57.84 -31.96 16.88
N VAL A 611 58.23 -31.11 15.92
CA VAL A 611 59.54 -31.19 15.25
C VAL A 611 60.68 -31.00 16.25
N TYR A 612 60.56 -30.05 17.18
CA TYR A 612 61.54 -29.84 18.24
C TYR A 612 61.65 -31.06 19.16
N ILE A 613 60.53 -31.61 19.62
CA ILE A 613 60.50 -32.81 20.45
C ILE A 613 61.12 -34.00 19.70
N ILE A 614 60.79 -34.21 18.43
CA ILE A 614 61.36 -35.28 17.61
C ILE A 614 62.88 -35.09 17.46
N ARG A 615 63.36 -33.87 17.22
CA ARG A 615 64.81 -33.57 17.16
C ARG A 615 65.49 -33.79 18.50
N PHE A 616 64.89 -33.33 19.60
CA PHE A 616 65.41 -33.49 20.95
C PHE A 616 65.50 -34.96 21.36
N LEU A 617 64.45 -35.74 21.05
CA LEU A 617 64.44 -37.19 21.27
C LEU A 617 65.49 -37.89 20.40
N ARG A 618 65.59 -37.58 19.10
CA ARG A 618 66.62 -38.18 18.21
C ARG A 618 68.05 -37.84 18.64
N SER A 619 68.31 -36.62 19.11
CA SER A 619 69.64 -36.19 19.56
C SER A 619 70.05 -36.82 20.90
N ASN A 620 69.09 -37.12 21.78
CA ASN A 620 69.35 -37.72 23.08
C ASN A 620 69.16 -39.26 23.11
N TYR A 621 68.59 -39.85 22.05
CA TYR A 621 68.44 -41.31 21.91
C TYR A 621 69.77 -42.09 21.91
N PRO A 622 70.91 -41.57 21.37
CA PRO A 622 72.16 -42.33 21.39
C PRO A 622 72.82 -42.44 22.77
N ALA A 623 72.30 -41.78 23.82
CA ALA A 623 72.86 -41.82 25.17
C ALA A 623 72.09 -42.73 26.15
N SER A 624 71.04 -43.43 25.71
CA SER A 624 70.28 -44.36 26.59
C SER A 624 70.63 -45.83 26.42
N ASN A 625 71.56 -46.20 25.53
CA ASN A 625 71.95 -47.59 25.30
C ASN A 625 73.09 -48.09 26.20
N THR A 626 73.49 -47.31 27.22
CA THR A 626 74.41 -47.77 28.27
C THR A 626 73.76 -47.68 29.65
N MET A 627 72.64 -48.38 29.85
CA MET A 627 72.20 -48.87 31.18
C MET A 627 70.91 -49.67 31.02
N ASN A 628 71.03 -51.00 31.03
CA ASN A 628 69.97 -51.92 30.61
C ASN A 628 69.01 -52.37 31.74
N GLU A 629 68.93 -51.69 32.89
CA GLU A 629 68.01 -52.06 33.97
C GLU A 629 67.46 -50.87 34.79
N GLN A 630 66.72 -49.93 34.16
CA GLN A 630 65.92 -48.97 34.94
C GLN A 630 64.54 -48.67 34.30
N SER A 631 63.55 -48.53 35.19
CA SER A 631 62.12 -48.28 34.92
C SER A 631 61.87 -47.08 33.98
N MET A 632 60.89 -47.21 33.08
CA MET A 632 60.51 -46.18 32.09
C MET A 632 60.26 -44.79 32.69
N TRP A 633 59.80 -44.72 33.95
CA TRP A 633 59.57 -43.44 34.64
C TRP A 633 60.85 -42.68 34.97
N LEU A 634 61.95 -43.37 35.33
CA LEU A 634 63.24 -42.72 35.55
C LEU A 634 63.83 -42.17 34.24
N ARG A 635 63.61 -42.86 33.11
CA ARG A 635 64.07 -42.40 31.79
C ARG A 635 63.37 -41.10 31.36
N ILE A 636 62.07 -40.98 31.63
CA ILE A 636 61.30 -39.77 31.35
C ILE A 636 61.77 -38.62 32.27
N LEU A 637 62.08 -38.92 33.54
CA LEU A 637 62.60 -37.94 34.50
C LEU A 637 64.02 -37.43 34.13
N GLU A 638 64.90 -38.32 33.63
CA GLU A 638 66.25 -37.98 33.17
C GLU A 638 66.23 -37.10 31.91
N VAL A 639 65.34 -37.42 30.96
CA VAL A 639 65.12 -36.63 29.74
C VAL A 639 64.50 -35.26 30.07
N ALA A 640 63.59 -35.19 31.04
CA ALA A 640 63.04 -33.92 31.54
C ALA A 640 64.09 -33.07 32.26
N LYS A 641 64.97 -33.67 33.07
CA LYS A 641 66.12 -32.98 33.68
C LYS A 641 67.10 -32.45 32.63
N ARG A 642 67.35 -33.18 31.55
CA ARG A 642 68.20 -32.71 30.44
C ARG A 642 67.56 -31.61 29.60
N PHE A 643 66.23 -31.59 29.51
CA PHE A 643 65.50 -30.48 28.88
C PHE A 643 65.61 -29.19 29.69
N ASP A 644 65.66 -29.30 31.03
CA ASP A 644 65.81 -28.16 31.95
C ASP A 644 67.28 -27.70 32.10
N GLN A 645 68.24 -28.55 31.75
CA GLN A 645 69.67 -28.18 31.70
C GLN A 645 69.97 -27.33 30.46
N LYS A 646 70.59 -26.17 30.69
CA LYS A 646 70.95 -25.20 29.65
C LYS A 646 71.99 -25.79 28.69
N ASP A 647 71.69 -25.83 27.39
CA ASP A 647 72.58 -26.36 26.35
C ASP A 647 73.86 -25.50 26.21
N PRO A 648 75.06 -26.03 26.52
CA PRO A 648 76.30 -25.25 26.45
C PRO A 648 76.84 -25.08 25.00
N SER A 649 76.27 -25.76 24.00
CA SER A 649 76.78 -25.77 22.62
C SER A 649 76.41 -24.55 21.77
N VAL A 650 75.54 -23.66 22.26
CA VAL A 650 75.00 -22.51 21.50
C VAL A 650 75.91 -21.27 21.53
N HIS A 651 76.97 -21.25 22.35
CA HIS A 651 77.76 -20.03 22.60
C HIS A 651 78.91 -19.71 21.62
N HIS A 652 79.03 -20.37 20.48
CA HIS A 652 80.06 -19.99 19.48
C HIS A 652 79.66 -18.87 18.49
N LEU A 653 78.58 -18.11 18.74
CA LEU A 653 78.34 -16.83 18.08
C LEU A 653 78.62 -15.63 19.01
N ARG A 654 79.90 -15.24 18.98
CA ARG A 654 80.45 -13.87 19.07
C ARG A 654 79.69 -12.84 19.93
N ARG A 655 80.21 -12.63 21.14
CA ARG A 655 80.05 -11.40 21.94
C ARG A 655 80.66 -10.23 21.15
N THR A 656 79.83 -9.34 20.62
CA THR A 656 80.24 -7.98 20.25
C THR A 656 79.36 -7.03 21.03
N GLU A 657 80.03 -6.15 21.77
CA GLU A 657 79.43 -5.17 22.68
C GLU A 657 78.39 -4.32 21.95
N SER A 658 77.11 -4.49 22.30
CA SER A 658 76.13 -3.43 22.08
C SER A 658 76.36 -2.37 23.15
N ARG A 659 77.11 -1.32 22.80
CA ARG A 659 77.03 -0.02 23.49
C ARG A 659 75.60 0.51 23.35
N VAL A 660 74.76 0.23 24.34
CA VAL A 660 73.58 1.04 24.60
C VAL A 660 74.11 2.31 25.26
N HIS A 661 74.08 3.43 24.53
CA HIS A 661 74.13 4.73 25.17
C HIS A 661 72.87 4.85 26.04
N PRO A 662 72.99 5.13 27.35
CA PRO A 662 71.83 5.48 28.15
C PRO A 662 71.36 6.84 27.66
N VAL A 663 70.14 6.91 27.11
CA VAL A 663 69.42 8.17 27.09
C VAL A 663 69.04 8.43 28.54
N THR A 664 69.72 9.43 29.09
CA THR A 664 69.42 10.15 30.32
C THR A 664 67.93 10.25 30.60
N GLY A 665 67.46 9.55 31.64
CA GLY A 665 66.35 10.03 32.44
C GLY A 665 66.88 11.02 33.48
N PRO A 666 66.14 12.06 33.86
CA PRO A 666 66.41 12.76 35.10
C PRO A 666 65.67 12.03 36.25
N GLU A 667 66.44 11.30 37.06
CA GLU A 667 66.35 11.35 38.54
C GLU A 667 66.73 12.79 38.98
N SER A 668 66.32 13.40 40.10
CA SER A 668 65.81 12.93 41.39
C SER A 668 65.29 14.15 42.20
N ILE A 669 64.22 13.93 42.96
CA ILE A 669 64.07 14.19 44.41
C ILE A 669 64.72 15.45 45.03
N GLY A 670 63.87 16.27 45.67
CA GLY A 670 64.15 17.06 46.87
C GLY A 670 62.81 17.43 47.53
N ALA A 671 62.36 16.65 48.52
CA ALA A 671 62.49 16.91 49.97
C ALA A 671 61.47 17.94 50.52
N SER A 672 60.68 17.47 51.50
CA SER A 672 59.70 18.21 52.32
C SER A 672 60.31 19.43 53.06
N PRO A 673 59.46 20.29 53.65
CA PRO A 673 59.13 20.06 55.06
C PRO A 673 57.64 20.17 55.42
N GLU A 674 57.37 19.60 56.60
CA GLU A 674 56.12 19.42 57.32
C GLU A 674 55.39 20.71 57.77
N THR A 675 54.25 20.46 58.44
CA THR A 675 53.41 21.30 59.33
C THR A 675 52.34 22.14 58.63
N GLY A 676 51.07 22.09 58.98
CA GLY A 676 50.32 21.25 59.90
C GLY A 676 48.86 21.72 59.96
N ASN A 677 47.97 20.76 60.21
CA ASN A 677 46.68 20.90 60.89
C ASN A 677 45.49 21.66 60.24
N VAL A 678 44.47 20.85 59.95
CA VAL A 678 43.14 20.81 60.62
C VAL A 678 41.89 21.18 59.79
N HIS A 679 40.88 20.33 60.00
CA HIS A 679 39.43 20.38 59.71
C HIS A 679 38.89 19.90 58.35
N GLU A 680 38.54 18.61 58.33
CA GLU A 680 37.15 18.10 58.29
C GLU A 680 36.06 19.03 57.69
N MET A 681 35.45 18.63 56.56
CA MET A 681 34.01 18.34 56.47
C MET A 681 33.57 17.92 55.07
N THR A 682 32.74 16.87 55.07
CA THR A 682 31.89 16.32 54.01
C THR A 682 30.88 17.31 53.43
N SER A 683 30.43 17.12 52.18
CA SER A 683 29.06 17.45 51.77
C SER A 683 28.61 16.65 50.54
N ASN A 684 27.43 16.03 50.68
CA ASN A 684 26.62 15.35 49.69
C ASN A 684 25.57 16.33 49.11
N GLU A 685 25.06 16.01 47.91
CA GLU A 685 23.68 16.14 47.40
C GLU A 685 22.81 17.41 47.58
N GLY A 686 22.18 17.83 46.47
CA GLY A 686 20.70 17.77 46.38
C GLY A 686 19.91 19.04 45.97
N ALA A 687 19.11 18.87 44.89
CA ALA A 687 17.75 19.39 44.61
C ALA A 687 17.54 20.89 44.23
N GLU A 688 16.94 21.18 43.05
CA GLU A 688 15.51 21.57 42.78
C GLU A 688 15.30 23.11 42.86
N ASP A 689 14.44 23.85 42.13
CA ASP A 689 13.46 23.67 41.05
C ASP A 689 12.92 25.09 40.63
N VAL A 690 12.14 25.17 39.54
CA VAL A 690 11.10 26.16 39.12
C VAL A 690 11.42 27.63 38.67
N GLY A 691 10.80 28.06 37.53
CA GLY A 691 10.24 29.43 37.40
C GLY A 691 10.14 30.14 36.02
N GLU A 692 9.04 29.91 35.28
CA GLU A 692 8.18 30.81 34.45
C GLU A 692 8.64 32.00 33.54
N ASN A 693 8.03 31.99 32.32
CA ASN A 693 7.29 33.04 31.56
C ASN A 693 7.91 34.18 30.67
N GLN A 694 7.49 34.11 29.37
CA GLN A 694 6.78 35.11 28.51
C GLN A 694 7.46 36.13 27.55
N ASN A 695 6.97 36.06 26.28
CA ASN A 695 6.57 37.13 25.31
C ASN A 695 7.66 38.00 24.62
N HIS A 696 7.57 38.56 23.39
CA HIS A 696 6.61 38.61 22.26
C HIS A 696 7.34 39.21 21.00
N ASP A 697 6.79 38.97 19.80
CA ASP A 697 6.65 39.84 18.60
C ASP A 697 7.70 40.08 17.46
N ASN A 698 7.27 39.68 16.25
CA ASN A 698 7.13 40.38 14.94
C ASN A 698 8.28 41.19 14.27
N LEU A 699 8.60 40.88 12.99
CA LEU A 699 8.27 41.66 11.76
C LEU A 699 9.12 41.27 10.50
N THR A 700 8.41 40.85 9.44
CA THR A 700 8.47 41.21 7.99
C THR A 700 9.75 41.35 7.13
N SER A 701 9.56 40.95 5.85
CA SER A 701 10.22 41.33 4.57
C SER A 701 11.48 40.53 4.18
N GLY A 702 11.73 40.17 2.91
CA GLY A 702 11.05 40.38 1.63
C GLY A 702 11.88 39.80 0.46
N ASN A 703 11.17 39.34 -0.58
CA ASN A 703 11.48 39.26 -2.02
C ASN A 703 12.94 39.18 -2.55
N SER A 704 13.21 38.12 -3.34
CA SER A 704 13.74 38.12 -4.73
C SER A 704 13.74 36.66 -5.22
N GLY A 705 13.37 36.24 -6.43
CA GLY A 705 13.06 36.91 -7.68
C GLY A 705 13.77 36.16 -8.82
N THR A 706 12.99 35.62 -9.78
CA THR A 706 13.38 35.15 -11.15
C THR A 706 14.11 33.81 -11.26
N ASN A 707 13.96 32.95 -12.28
CA ASN A 707 13.10 32.76 -13.46
C ASN A 707 13.48 31.37 -14.04
N PHE A 708 12.55 30.57 -14.62
CA PHE A 708 12.75 29.91 -15.94
C PHE A 708 11.50 29.11 -16.40
N ILE A 709 10.71 29.78 -17.24
CA ILE A 709 10.11 29.35 -18.53
C ILE A 709 9.33 28.01 -18.62
N ALA A 710 8.01 28.16 -18.72
CA ALA A 710 7.10 27.27 -19.41
C ALA A 710 7.04 27.58 -20.93
N SER A 711 6.80 26.56 -21.76
CA SER A 711 6.41 26.74 -23.16
C SER A 711 5.53 25.57 -23.64
N ASN A 712 4.30 25.93 -24.03
CA ASN A 712 3.49 25.44 -25.17
C ASN A 712 2.97 23.99 -25.17
N ALA A 713 1.74 23.68 -25.62
CA ALA A 713 0.60 24.48 -26.10
C ALA A 713 -0.62 23.54 -26.26
N CYS A 714 -1.82 24.04 -25.92
CA CYS A 714 -3.11 23.48 -26.34
C CYS A 714 -3.55 24.12 -27.66
N ARG A 715 -4.06 23.30 -28.60
CA ARG A 715 -5.00 23.70 -29.66
C ARG A 715 -5.73 22.45 -30.16
N TYR A 716 -7.05 22.40 -30.08
CA TYR A 716 -7.97 22.16 -31.20
C TYR A 716 -9.43 22.34 -30.73
N CYS A 717 -10.14 23.20 -31.46
CA CYS A 717 -11.55 23.55 -31.29
C CYS A 717 -12.46 22.54 -32.02
N CYS A 718 -13.67 22.37 -31.48
CA CYS A 718 -14.83 21.81 -32.19
C CYS A 718 -15.32 22.74 -33.32
N PRO A 719 -16.13 22.21 -34.23
CA PRO A 719 -17.40 22.82 -34.63
C PRO A 719 -18.58 22.29 -33.80
#